data_AF-A0A329SNA8-F1
#
_entry.id   AF-A0A329SNA8-F1
#
_cell.length_a   1.000
_cell.length_b   1.000
_cell.length_c   1.000
_cell.angle_alpha   90.00
_cell.angle_beta   90.00
_cell.angle_gamma   90.00
#
_symmetry.space_group_name_H-M   'P 1'
#
loop_
_entity.id
_entity.type
_entity.pdbx_description
1 polymer ?
#
loop_
_entity_poly.entity_id
_entity_poly.type
_entity_poly.pdbx_seq_one_letter_code
_entity_poly.pdbx_strand_id
1 'polypeptide(L)'
;MDTTKSLEALVAAAGDGDVDTVKNLIDTGSDVNSVDAHSLTPLLSASRHGHTQMVQFLVGKGADINKSDQEGDTPLIIAAIEGHVEIVQFLLEIGDDVGKKSKNGNTPLICAAKSGQLEVVQLLLEHGADINRTNQFGSTALLWAADCGHIKVVKFLLEQGAAIDLATKDEYTPLLDAVLSGHVDIVEFLLGQGADIHATTAAGGTALTWAAGNGHLDVVKLLLMRGAVVDVAMDDAVTPLMQAATNGHDEVARVLLDAGADIDKTTDSNFTALVYAVLKEHIDVVRLLLERGAGVNVATQQGSTPLIFAAVRGQTEVTHLLLENGAEIDYTSNSGGTALRYAAEYGHVDVLNFLLKSGAEIDTQDDEGTTPLISSASFGHVKTLCLLLEKGASIDKTDTDGYTALNCAAQNGHTECVRLLLDKGANIDHLTPDGYTALAGSCSQGHVDVARLLLQSGATIELAEVASVSPLVAAANNGHLEIVRMLLERGADMEKTTDGGYSTLSCAAQHGNNPVVEALIENGAVINAKSDDGSTALLMTALFGQLETVRILLNRGASIDLPDSYGNTPLMLAANSKHVQVVELLLNSGAAVDATSQSGENALRLAAYSGNCECVRLLLDSGADVNKAGRNNCSPLQNSILGGHIEVAKLLLSRGARIDAADGDGDTVLHEAVLHGQLDVVRLLLEDGADVNAVNGMGWTPLTVASQRGHTDIAALLVEKGAMVEVRTSDERTALVFAAEEGSLEVVRLLLDKGADINVLDVGNQTPLMKAAYRGHEEIVRLLLDNNADAEIVSISGRSAAEMARINGRYEVWRILQEHELDTNKADRSSSTIVTRQSKPDWFIPSREVRKDREPFSSGSFGKVYRGWWLSTRVVVKTVTVATEKESRTFHREARIWQKARHPNIVPFFGACDEGSTCFFVCEEAKNGKLLDYLYHAREEGRSLVWRKLLDAALGLHFLHERHIVHTDLKCNQILVSKDGVAMLTDFGLSFLTTEQSEDDKTVGAIRWKAPEVIRKGNPVAPNALSDVYSFGMCVVEAVTGDVPWGQHVPDPVVKFHVTRKKFIPRPKAFNSDAEWELVEKMCAFEPSERIKLSDAIEKIRGFAEEERFQERLRQMQQERPEDVEFAVPELPIRSKTSTMGAVRALTKMKSLGRSIRMRKGEGNLMAAA
;
A
#
# COMPACT_ATOMS: atom_id res chain seq x y z
N MET A 1 20.74 63.57 -15.19
CA MET A 1 21.42 62.60 -16.08
C MET A 1 20.91 61.24 -15.69
N ASP A 2 20.56 60.43 -16.68
CA ASP A 2 19.99 59.11 -16.51
C ASP A 2 21.07 58.19 -15.91
N THR A 3 20.99 57.91 -14.61
CA THR A 3 22.04 57.21 -13.86
C THR A 3 22.34 55.83 -14.43
N THR A 4 21.34 55.17 -15.03
CA THR A 4 21.45 53.89 -15.73
C THR A 4 22.33 53.97 -16.99
N LYS A 5 22.19 55.02 -17.81
CA LYS A 5 23.05 55.21 -19.01
C LYS A 5 24.52 55.48 -18.66
N SER A 6 24.77 56.08 -17.51
CA SER A 6 26.13 56.37 -17.03
C SER A 6 26.88 55.12 -16.58
N LEU A 7 26.16 54.12 -16.03
CA LEU A 7 26.74 52.85 -15.57
C LEU A 7 27.06 51.94 -16.75
N GLU A 8 26.13 51.81 -17.70
CA GLU A 8 26.35 51.06 -18.95
C GLU A 8 27.52 51.63 -19.76
N ALA A 9 27.64 52.97 -19.81
CA ALA A 9 28.75 53.63 -20.50
C ALA A 9 30.12 53.35 -19.85
N LEU A 10 30.18 53.21 -18.51
CA LEU A 10 31.43 52.93 -17.80
C LEU A 10 31.91 51.49 -18.05
N VAL A 11 31.01 50.51 -17.98
CA VAL A 11 31.34 49.09 -18.23
C VAL A 11 31.73 48.86 -19.69
N ALA A 12 31.02 49.51 -20.63
CA ALA A 12 31.34 49.47 -22.05
C ALA A 12 32.71 50.12 -22.34
N ALA A 13 32.96 51.34 -21.85
CA ALA A 13 34.24 52.02 -22.07
C ALA A 13 35.44 51.25 -21.48
N ALA A 14 35.24 50.56 -20.34
CA ALA A 14 36.25 49.68 -19.79
C ALA A 14 36.51 48.43 -20.65
N GLY A 15 35.45 47.86 -21.23
CA GLY A 15 35.52 46.76 -22.19
C GLY A 15 36.14 47.15 -23.55
N ASP A 16 36.06 48.42 -23.93
CA ASP A 16 36.71 48.97 -25.14
C ASP A 16 38.16 49.44 -24.88
N GLY A 17 38.61 49.44 -23.62
CA GLY A 17 39.94 49.89 -23.22
C GLY A 17 40.14 51.42 -23.26
N ASP A 18 39.06 52.22 -23.31
CA ASP A 18 39.12 53.68 -23.36
C ASP A 18 39.39 54.29 -21.98
N VAL A 19 40.68 54.36 -21.61
CA VAL A 19 41.15 54.87 -20.31
C VAL A 19 40.71 56.31 -20.07
N ASP A 20 40.66 57.15 -21.10
CA ASP A 20 40.30 58.56 -20.96
C ASP A 20 38.81 58.71 -20.63
N THR A 21 37.94 57.96 -21.29
CA THR A 21 36.50 57.96 -20.99
C THR A 21 36.21 57.36 -19.62
N VAL A 22 36.83 56.22 -19.26
CA VAL A 22 36.68 55.63 -17.92
C VAL A 22 37.17 56.57 -16.83
N LYS A 23 38.32 57.23 -17.02
CA LYS A 23 38.85 58.22 -16.08
C LYS A 23 37.90 59.39 -15.90
N ASN A 24 37.38 59.96 -16.98
CA ASN A 24 36.40 61.05 -16.92
C ASN A 24 35.12 60.64 -16.18
N LEU A 25 34.61 59.43 -16.41
CA LEU A 25 33.40 58.92 -15.77
C LEU A 25 33.61 58.66 -14.27
N ILE A 26 34.77 58.15 -13.85
CA ILE A 26 35.11 57.97 -12.43
C ILE A 26 35.32 59.33 -11.75
N ASP A 27 36.08 60.25 -12.37
CA ASP A 27 36.37 61.57 -11.80
C ASP A 27 35.10 62.45 -11.71
N THR A 28 34.06 62.18 -12.53
CA THR A 28 32.73 62.82 -12.46
C THR A 28 31.76 62.15 -11.47
N GLY A 29 32.21 61.12 -10.75
CA GLY A 29 31.49 60.51 -9.63
C GLY A 29 30.86 59.14 -9.88
N SER A 30 31.17 58.48 -11.00
CA SER A 30 30.74 57.09 -11.22
C SER A 30 31.47 56.12 -10.29
N ASP A 31 30.75 55.19 -9.67
CA ASP A 31 31.34 54.15 -8.83
C ASP A 31 32.14 53.15 -9.71
N VAL A 32 33.43 52.99 -9.43
CA VAL A 32 34.34 52.05 -10.12
C VAL A 32 33.87 50.59 -9.99
N ASN A 33 33.07 50.29 -8.96
CA ASN A 33 32.50 48.97 -8.69
C ASN A 33 31.02 48.86 -9.09
N SER A 34 30.51 49.84 -9.84
CA SER A 34 29.19 49.73 -10.44
C SER A 34 29.09 48.52 -11.36
N VAL A 35 27.85 48.05 -11.56
CA VAL A 35 27.56 46.90 -12.41
C VAL A 35 26.55 47.28 -13.47
N ASP A 36 26.67 46.68 -14.65
CA ASP A 36 25.65 46.75 -15.69
C ASP A 36 24.46 45.80 -15.41
N ALA A 37 23.53 45.69 -16.37
CA ALA A 37 22.38 44.80 -16.28
C ALA A 37 22.75 43.30 -16.13
N HIS A 38 23.98 42.91 -16.47
CA HIS A 38 24.51 41.56 -16.38
C HIS A 38 25.41 41.35 -15.15
N SER A 39 25.38 42.28 -14.19
CA SER A 39 26.26 42.24 -13.01
C SER A 39 27.76 42.33 -13.33
N LEU A 40 28.13 42.76 -14.54
CA LEU A 40 29.53 42.95 -14.93
C LEU A 40 30.03 44.28 -14.38
N THR A 41 31.19 44.23 -13.73
CA THR A 41 31.93 45.43 -13.34
C THR A 41 32.82 45.91 -14.50
N PRO A 42 33.24 47.18 -14.51
CA PRO A 42 34.24 47.66 -15.46
C PRO A 42 35.52 46.80 -15.46
N LEU A 43 35.91 46.28 -14.29
CA LEU A 43 37.07 45.41 -14.12
C LEU A 43 36.87 44.03 -14.77
N LEU A 44 35.70 43.41 -14.61
CA LEU A 44 35.35 42.14 -15.27
C LEU A 44 35.33 42.30 -16.80
N SER A 45 34.74 43.40 -17.29
CA SER A 45 34.69 43.73 -18.72
C SER A 45 36.09 43.95 -19.33
N ALA A 46 36.94 44.74 -18.66
CA ALA A 46 38.32 44.97 -19.09
C ALA A 46 39.18 43.69 -19.04
N SER A 47 38.94 42.82 -18.07
CA SER A 47 39.62 41.53 -17.94
C SER A 47 39.20 40.53 -19.02
N ARG A 48 37.92 40.52 -19.42
CA ARG A 48 37.40 39.69 -20.51
C ARG A 48 38.02 40.04 -21.86
N HIS A 49 38.21 41.34 -22.14
CA HIS A 49 38.72 41.82 -23.43
C HIS A 49 40.24 42.02 -23.47
N GLY A 50 40.98 41.66 -22.42
CA GLY A 50 42.45 41.67 -22.45
C GLY A 50 43.08 43.06 -22.31
N HIS A 51 42.38 44.03 -21.69
CA HIS A 51 42.87 45.40 -21.56
C HIS A 51 43.72 45.62 -20.30
N THR A 52 44.96 45.13 -20.30
CA THR A 52 45.88 45.16 -19.14
C THR A 52 46.06 46.56 -18.53
N GLN A 53 46.26 47.59 -19.35
CA GLN A 53 46.42 48.98 -18.85
C GLN A 53 45.15 49.48 -18.16
N MET A 54 43.98 49.11 -18.68
CA MET A 54 42.69 49.45 -18.07
C MET A 54 42.49 48.71 -16.75
N VAL A 55 42.80 47.40 -16.70
CA VAL A 55 42.74 46.61 -15.47
C VAL A 55 43.62 47.21 -14.37
N GLN A 56 44.87 47.54 -14.69
CA GLN A 56 45.81 48.19 -13.76
C GLN A 56 45.27 49.54 -13.26
N PHE A 57 44.70 50.35 -14.17
CA PHE A 57 44.10 51.63 -13.83
C PHE A 57 42.90 51.48 -12.90
N LEU A 58 41.97 50.57 -13.21
CA LEU A 58 40.76 50.30 -12.42
C LEU A 58 41.11 49.80 -11.02
N VAL A 59 42.03 48.84 -10.90
CA VAL A 59 42.53 48.37 -9.59
C VAL A 59 43.18 49.50 -8.81
N GLY A 60 44.01 50.33 -9.45
CA GLY A 60 44.60 51.52 -8.83
C GLY A 60 43.60 52.57 -8.35
N LYS A 61 42.37 52.56 -8.89
CA LYS A 61 41.23 53.39 -8.47
C LYS A 61 40.32 52.73 -7.45
N GLY A 62 40.66 51.54 -6.95
CA GLY A 62 39.90 50.83 -5.92
C GLY A 62 38.81 49.91 -6.47
N ALA A 63 38.94 49.42 -7.71
CA ALA A 63 38.09 48.33 -8.20
C ALA A 63 38.30 47.07 -7.35
N ASP A 64 37.19 46.46 -6.95
CA ASP A 64 37.16 45.25 -6.13
C ASP A 64 37.42 44.03 -7.01
N ILE A 65 38.65 43.51 -6.94
CA ILE A 65 39.08 42.28 -7.62
C ILE A 65 38.28 41.06 -7.17
N ASN A 66 37.55 41.13 -6.06
CA ASN A 66 36.76 40.02 -5.55
C ASN A 66 35.33 39.96 -6.10
N LYS A 67 34.85 41.02 -6.79
CA LYS A 67 33.53 41.01 -7.41
C LYS A 67 33.53 40.05 -8.61
N SER A 68 32.50 39.23 -8.66
CA SER A 68 32.28 38.25 -9.72
C SER A 68 31.06 38.58 -10.56
N ASP A 69 31.00 37.96 -11.74
CA ASP A 69 29.83 38.02 -12.62
C ASP A 69 28.70 37.06 -12.17
N GLN A 70 27.71 36.87 -13.04
CA GLN A 70 26.58 35.98 -12.77
C GLN A 70 26.96 34.50 -12.63
N GLU A 71 28.10 34.05 -13.12
CA GLU A 71 28.58 32.67 -12.96
C GLU A 71 29.52 32.53 -11.76
N GLY A 72 29.75 33.63 -11.04
CA GLY A 72 30.70 33.68 -9.93
C GLY A 72 32.15 33.82 -10.39
N ASP A 73 32.39 34.11 -11.67
CA ASP A 73 33.74 34.25 -12.20
C ASP A 73 34.32 35.61 -11.81
N THR A 74 35.50 35.59 -11.18
CA THR A 74 36.25 36.80 -10.81
C THR A 74 37.07 37.30 -12.00
N PRO A 75 37.65 38.52 -11.95
CA PRO A 75 38.54 39.03 -12.99
C PRO A 75 39.69 38.04 -13.31
N LEU A 76 40.23 37.36 -12.30
CA LEU A 76 41.24 36.32 -12.47
C LEU A 76 40.72 35.10 -13.23
N ILE A 77 39.51 34.61 -12.91
CA ILE A 77 38.89 33.48 -13.61
C ILE A 77 38.60 33.85 -15.07
N ILE A 78 38.03 35.04 -15.31
CA ILE A 78 37.74 35.52 -16.67
C ILE A 78 39.03 35.65 -17.49
N ALA A 79 40.06 36.30 -16.95
CA ALA A 79 41.35 36.42 -17.64
C ALA A 79 41.99 35.04 -17.91
N ALA A 80 41.77 34.07 -17.01
CA ALA A 80 42.25 32.71 -17.19
C ALA A 80 41.50 31.92 -18.28
N ILE A 81 40.17 32.10 -18.39
CA ILE A 81 39.34 31.52 -19.48
C ILE A 81 39.81 32.05 -20.84
N GLU A 82 40.01 33.36 -20.94
CA GLU A 82 40.31 34.06 -22.19
C GLU A 82 41.80 34.02 -22.58
N GLY A 83 42.68 33.56 -21.68
CA GLY A 83 44.11 33.40 -21.97
C GLY A 83 44.94 34.68 -21.82
N HIS A 84 44.46 35.69 -21.10
CA HIS A 84 45.15 36.98 -20.95
C HIS A 84 46.25 36.91 -19.89
N VAL A 85 47.41 36.36 -20.26
CA VAL A 85 48.54 36.07 -19.37
C VAL A 85 48.98 37.27 -18.54
N GLU A 86 49.13 38.46 -19.14
CA GLU A 86 49.60 39.66 -18.43
C GLU A 86 48.60 40.16 -17.37
N ILE A 87 47.30 39.92 -17.59
CA ILE A 87 46.25 40.26 -16.62
C ILE A 87 46.28 39.27 -15.47
N VAL A 88 46.37 37.97 -15.78
CA VAL A 88 46.51 36.91 -14.76
C VAL A 88 47.73 37.18 -13.88
N GLN A 89 48.88 37.49 -14.50
CA GLN A 89 50.12 37.79 -13.77
C GLN A 89 49.94 39.00 -12.86
N PHE A 90 49.40 40.11 -13.38
CA PHE A 90 49.17 41.30 -12.58
C PHE A 90 48.24 41.05 -11.38
N LEU A 91 47.14 40.31 -11.59
CA LEU A 91 46.18 40.00 -10.52
C LEU A 91 46.79 39.10 -9.43
N LEU A 92 47.62 38.13 -9.79
CA LEU A 92 48.34 37.28 -8.82
C LEU A 92 49.39 38.07 -8.04
N GLU A 93 50.14 38.98 -8.70
CA GLU A 93 51.16 39.82 -8.08
C GLU A 93 50.60 40.78 -7.01
N ILE A 94 49.36 41.26 -7.20
CA ILE A 94 48.66 42.08 -6.19
C ILE A 94 47.97 41.26 -5.09
N GLY A 95 48.12 39.93 -5.13
CA GLY A 95 47.64 39.02 -4.09
C GLY A 95 46.20 38.52 -4.28
N ASP A 96 45.68 38.44 -5.51
CA ASP A 96 44.42 37.74 -5.77
C ASP A 96 44.55 36.25 -5.44
N ASP A 97 43.46 35.65 -4.98
CA ASP A 97 43.43 34.26 -4.53
C ASP A 97 43.38 33.31 -5.74
N VAL A 98 44.52 32.66 -6.03
CA VAL A 98 44.67 31.66 -7.10
C VAL A 98 43.71 30.46 -6.96
N GLY A 99 43.20 30.21 -5.74
CA GLY A 99 42.27 29.12 -5.42
C GLY A 99 40.80 29.51 -5.44
N LYS A 100 40.48 30.74 -5.83
CA LYS A 100 39.11 31.25 -5.81
C LYS A 100 38.20 30.49 -6.77
N LYS A 101 36.93 30.34 -6.39
CA LYS A 101 35.99 29.45 -7.08
C LYS A 101 34.85 30.23 -7.71
N SER A 102 34.44 29.81 -8.91
CA SER A 102 33.16 30.18 -9.51
C SER A 102 31.99 29.52 -8.76
N LYS A 103 30.75 29.82 -9.16
CA LYS A 103 29.56 29.18 -8.57
C LYS A 103 29.59 27.66 -8.68
N ASN A 104 30.11 27.13 -9.78
CA ASN A 104 30.23 25.70 -10.00
C ASN A 104 31.49 25.08 -9.34
N GLY A 105 32.21 25.87 -8.56
CA GLY A 105 33.42 25.43 -7.87
C GLY A 105 34.68 25.41 -8.74
N ASN A 106 34.63 25.89 -9.98
CA ASN A 106 35.79 25.90 -10.88
C ASN A 106 36.82 26.93 -10.39
N THR A 107 38.09 26.55 -10.37
CA THR A 107 39.22 27.45 -10.11
C THR A 107 39.72 28.08 -11.41
N PRO A 108 40.51 29.17 -11.36
CA PRO A 108 41.21 29.70 -12.52
C PRO A 108 41.98 28.62 -13.30
N LEU A 109 42.59 27.66 -12.59
CA LEU A 109 43.33 26.55 -13.20
C LEU A 109 42.42 25.61 -14.00
N ILE A 110 41.27 25.23 -13.44
CA ILE A 110 40.27 24.39 -14.14
C ILE A 110 39.76 25.11 -15.38
N CYS A 111 39.45 26.40 -15.28
CA CYS A 111 38.97 27.19 -16.40
C CYS A 111 40.01 27.36 -17.51
N ALA A 112 41.27 27.66 -17.15
CA ALA A 112 42.36 27.76 -18.11
C ALA A 112 42.63 26.41 -18.82
N ALA A 113 42.56 25.31 -18.08
CA ALA A 113 42.75 23.97 -18.65
C ALA A 113 41.61 23.57 -19.59
N LYS A 114 40.35 23.86 -19.22
CA LYS A 114 39.17 23.68 -20.06
C LYS A 114 39.25 24.48 -21.37
N SER A 115 39.82 25.68 -21.33
CA SER A 115 39.99 26.54 -22.52
C SER A 115 41.31 26.28 -23.29
N GLY A 116 42.15 25.36 -22.83
CA GLY A 116 43.41 25.02 -23.50
C GLY A 116 44.54 26.05 -23.36
N GLN A 117 44.46 26.95 -22.38
CA GLN A 117 45.40 28.07 -22.18
C GLN A 117 46.66 27.63 -21.42
N LEU A 118 47.61 27.01 -22.12
CA LEU A 118 48.81 26.41 -21.51
C LEU A 118 49.66 27.41 -20.71
N GLU A 119 49.90 28.60 -21.26
CA GLU A 119 50.72 29.64 -20.63
C GLU A 119 50.07 30.15 -19.34
N VAL A 120 48.74 30.26 -19.30
CA VAL A 120 48.01 30.60 -18.07
C VAL A 120 48.05 29.46 -17.06
N VAL A 121 47.90 28.20 -17.50
CA VAL A 121 48.02 27.02 -16.63
C VAL A 121 49.41 26.98 -15.96
N GLN A 122 50.48 27.24 -16.71
CA GLN A 122 51.85 27.37 -16.20
C GLN A 122 51.94 28.43 -15.10
N LEU A 123 51.48 29.63 -15.42
CA LEU A 123 51.54 30.77 -14.50
C LEU A 123 50.76 30.54 -13.20
N LEU A 124 49.57 29.93 -13.28
CA LEU A 124 48.75 29.62 -12.12
C LEU A 124 49.41 28.59 -11.19
N LEU A 125 50.03 27.54 -11.75
CA LEU A 125 50.77 26.55 -10.95
C LEU A 125 52.02 27.14 -10.30
N GLU A 126 52.75 28.03 -10.98
CA GLU A 126 53.89 28.76 -10.42
C GLU A 126 53.50 29.60 -9.19
N HIS A 127 52.27 30.12 -9.18
CA HIS A 127 51.71 30.89 -8.06
C HIS A 127 50.96 30.02 -7.03
N GLY A 128 51.16 28.70 -7.07
CA GLY A 128 50.68 27.79 -6.04
C GLY A 128 49.23 27.32 -6.22
N ALA A 129 48.67 27.37 -7.43
CA ALA A 129 47.41 26.70 -7.71
C ALA A 129 47.50 25.19 -7.40
N ASP A 130 46.53 24.65 -6.68
CA ASP A 130 46.45 23.21 -6.40
C ASP A 130 46.04 22.45 -7.66
N ILE A 131 46.99 21.70 -8.23
CA ILE A 131 46.84 20.96 -9.49
C ILE A 131 45.74 19.91 -9.47
N ASN A 132 45.43 19.35 -8.29
CA ASN A 132 44.44 18.29 -8.09
C ASN A 132 43.15 18.83 -7.47
N ARG A 133 42.97 20.15 -7.41
CA ARG A 133 41.76 20.75 -6.88
C ARG A 133 40.57 20.40 -7.76
N THR A 134 39.48 19.98 -7.12
CA THR A 134 38.23 19.64 -7.81
C THR A 134 37.18 20.74 -7.69
N ASN A 135 36.34 20.82 -8.73
CA ASN A 135 35.11 21.63 -8.71
C ASN A 135 33.99 20.91 -7.92
N GLN A 136 32.76 21.43 -7.97
CA GLN A 136 31.64 20.85 -7.23
C GLN A 136 31.23 19.45 -7.73
N PHE A 137 31.60 19.07 -8.95
CA PHE A 137 31.32 17.78 -9.59
C PHE A 137 32.47 16.78 -9.43
N GLY A 138 33.57 17.17 -8.76
CA GLY A 138 34.75 16.33 -8.65
C GLY A 138 35.74 16.49 -9.82
N SER A 139 35.46 17.34 -10.81
CA SER A 139 36.34 17.49 -11.99
C SER A 139 37.60 18.29 -11.68
N THR A 140 38.74 17.79 -12.17
CA THR A 140 40.07 18.43 -12.09
C THR A 140 40.39 19.21 -13.36
N ALA A 141 41.49 19.97 -13.35
CA ALA A 141 42.01 20.61 -14.55
C ALA A 141 42.42 19.58 -15.63
N LEU A 142 42.93 18.42 -15.21
CA LEU A 142 43.33 17.33 -16.12
C LEU A 142 42.12 16.70 -16.82
N LEU A 143 41.02 16.46 -16.10
CA LEU A 143 39.76 15.96 -16.65
C LEU A 143 39.24 16.86 -17.77
N TRP A 144 39.07 18.16 -17.49
CA TRP A 144 38.59 19.11 -18.50
C TRP A 144 39.52 19.26 -19.69
N ALA A 145 40.84 19.23 -19.48
CA ALA A 145 41.80 19.25 -20.59
C ALA A 145 41.71 17.99 -21.46
N ALA A 146 41.41 16.83 -20.85
CA ALA A 146 41.22 15.56 -21.55
C ALA A 146 39.90 15.55 -22.34
N ASP A 147 38.79 15.92 -21.72
CA ASP A 147 37.46 16.03 -22.35
C ASP A 147 37.46 16.99 -23.54
N CYS A 148 38.10 18.16 -23.40
CA CYS A 148 38.13 19.20 -24.43
C CYS A 148 39.22 18.98 -25.50
N GLY A 149 40.00 17.91 -25.44
CA GLY A 149 40.98 17.59 -26.51
C GLY A 149 42.29 18.39 -26.45
N HIS A 150 42.68 18.92 -25.29
CA HIS A 150 43.84 19.79 -25.15
C HIS A 150 45.12 19.04 -24.75
N ILE A 151 45.64 18.20 -25.66
CA ILE A 151 46.80 17.32 -25.41
C ILE A 151 48.05 18.03 -24.84
N LYS A 152 48.32 19.28 -25.24
CA LYS A 152 49.46 20.04 -24.70
C LYS A 152 49.29 20.36 -23.23
N VAL A 153 48.07 20.71 -22.81
CA VAL A 153 47.74 20.97 -21.41
C VAL A 153 47.75 19.67 -20.62
N VAL A 154 47.17 18.59 -21.15
CA VAL A 154 47.21 17.24 -20.54
C VAL A 154 48.65 16.79 -20.24
N LYS A 155 49.53 16.88 -21.25
CA LYS A 155 50.96 16.55 -21.11
C LYS A 155 51.62 17.35 -20.00
N PHE A 156 51.43 18.67 -20.03
CA PHE A 156 52.04 19.56 -19.06
C PHE A 156 51.53 19.30 -17.64
N LEU A 157 50.22 19.14 -17.44
CA LEU A 157 49.64 18.86 -16.12
C LEU A 157 50.18 17.56 -15.53
N LEU A 158 50.32 16.49 -16.33
CA LEU A 158 50.90 15.23 -15.88
C LEU A 158 52.39 15.35 -15.55
N GLU A 159 53.16 16.12 -16.33
CA GLU A 159 54.57 16.43 -16.03
C GLU A 159 54.72 17.18 -14.70
N GLN A 160 53.74 18.02 -14.34
CA GLN A 160 53.69 18.73 -13.05
C GLN A 160 53.10 17.90 -11.89
N GLY A 161 52.78 16.62 -12.12
CA GLY A 161 52.31 15.71 -11.08
C GLY A 161 50.80 15.74 -10.82
N ALA A 162 49.99 16.09 -11.83
CA ALA A 162 48.54 15.88 -11.76
C ALA A 162 48.23 14.38 -11.55
N ALA A 163 47.24 14.09 -10.70
CA ALA A 163 46.80 12.73 -10.45
C ALA A 163 46.05 12.19 -11.67
N ILE A 164 46.62 11.19 -12.34
CA ILE A 164 46.17 10.69 -13.63
C ILE A 164 44.80 9.98 -13.59
N ASP A 165 44.46 9.35 -12.46
CA ASP A 165 43.21 8.61 -12.25
C ASP A 165 42.28 9.28 -11.22
N LEU A 166 42.47 10.58 -10.96
CA LEU A 166 41.58 11.29 -10.03
C LEU A 166 40.21 11.50 -10.69
N ALA A 167 39.23 10.75 -10.21
CA ALA A 167 37.90 10.66 -10.81
C ALA A 167 36.92 11.73 -10.31
N THR A 168 35.87 11.99 -11.11
CA THR A 168 34.74 12.84 -10.72
C THR A 168 33.88 12.17 -9.64
N LYS A 169 32.81 12.85 -9.22
CA LYS A 169 31.81 12.25 -8.34
C LYS A 169 31.07 11.09 -8.99
N ASP A 170 30.93 11.05 -10.31
CA ASP A 170 30.34 9.94 -11.07
C ASP A 170 31.45 9.04 -11.67
N GLU A 171 32.67 9.23 -11.16
CA GLU A 171 33.91 8.48 -11.41
C GLU A 171 34.45 8.45 -12.83
N TYR A 172 34.09 9.47 -13.59
CA TYR A 172 34.82 9.76 -14.81
C TYR A 172 36.28 10.11 -14.47
N THR A 173 37.21 9.30 -14.96
CA THR A 173 38.65 9.56 -14.98
C THR A 173 39.03 10.34 -16.24
N PRO A 174 40.19 11.02 -16.27
CA PRO A 174 40.68 11.67 -17.50
C PRO A 174 40.70 10.76 -18.73
N LEU A 175 40.95 9.46 -18.52
CA LEU A 175 40.88 8.46 -19.59
C LEU A 175 39.46 8.30 -20.13
N LEU A 176 38.47 8.18 -19.25
CA LEU A 176 37.07 7.98 -19.63
C LEU A 176 36.49 9.21 -20.34
N ASP A 177 36.80 10.41 -19.89
CA ASP A 177 36.41 11.66 -20.57
C ASP A 177 37.02 11.74 -21.98
N ALA A 178 38.31 11.44 -22.12
CA ALA A 178 38.96 11.39 -23.44
C ALA A 178 38.36 10.32 -24.35
N VAL A 179 37.95 9.18 -23.78
CA VAL A 179 37.30 8.07 -24.50
C VAL A 179 35.90 8.46 -24.96
N LEU A 180 35.07 9.03 -24.09
CA LEU A 180 33.72 9.50 -24.44
C LEU A 180 33.76 10.52 -25.58
N SER A 181 34.71 11.44 -25.51
CA SER A 181 34.89 12.50 -26.50
C SER A 181 35.69 12.05 -27.74
N GLY A 182 36.21 10.82 -27.77
CA GLY A 182 36.85 10.21 -28.93
C GLY A 182 38.29 10.69 -29.23
N HIS A 183 38.97 11.29 -28.25
CA HIS A 183 40.31 11.88 -28.42
C HIS A 183 41.43 10.82 -28.38
N VAL A 184 41.63 10.12 -29.49
CA VAL A 184 42.57 8.97 -29.61
C VAL A 184 43.99 9.30 -29.12
N ASP A 185 44.52 10.49 -29.41
CA ASP A 185 45.88 10.89 -29.04
C ASP A 185 46.04 11.12 -27.54
N ILE A 186 45.00 11.63 -26.88
CA ILE A 186 44.94 11.76 -25.42
C ILE A 186 44.80 10.38 -24.77
N VAL A 187 43.90 9.52 -25.28
CA VAL A 187 43.74 8.15 -24.79
C VAL A 187 45.07 7.39 -24.89
N GLU A 188 45.75 7.47 -26.03
CA GLU A 188 47.04 6.81 -26.24
C GLU A 188 48.11 7.29 -25.26
N PHE A 189 48.14 8.61 -25.04
CA PHE A 189 49.08 9.25 -24.13
C PHE A 189 48.81 8.89 -22.67
N LEU A 190 47.57 8.99 -22.21
CA LEU A 190 47.17 8.66 -20.83
C LEU A 190 47.48 7.21 -20.48
N LEU A 191 47.11 6.26 -21.35
CA LEU A 191 47.47 4.84 -21.19
C LEU A 191 49.00 4.63 -21.20
N GLY A 192 49.73 5.43 -21.98
CA GLY A 192 51.20 5.40 -21.99
C GLY A 192 51.85 5.93 -20.71
N GLN A 193 51.15 6.79 -19.96
CA GLN A 193 51.56 7.30 -18.64
C GLN A 193 51.05 6.44 -17.47
N GLY A 194 50.34 5.34 -17.77
CA GLY A 194 49.87 4.39 -16.76
C GLY A 194 48.48 4.70 -16.19
N ALA A 195 47.63 5.44 -16.92
CA ALA A 195 46.22 5.56 -16.58
C ALA A 195 45.55 4.18 -16.52
N ASP A 196 44.64 3.97 -15.56
CA ASP A 196 43.97 2.70 -15.38
C ASP A 196 42.96 2.43 -16.51
N ILE A 197 43.27 1.46 -17.39
CA ILE A 197 42.40 1.03 -18.48
C ILE A 197 41.14 0.30 -17.99
N HIS A 198 41.13 -0.17 -16.74
CA HIS A 198 40.04 -0.90 -16.12
C HIS A 198 39.15 -0.02 -15.23
N ALA A 199 39.38 1.29 -15.21
CA ALA A 199 38.54 2.22 -14.47
C ALA A 199 37.05 2.10 -14.86
N THR A 200 36.23 2.06 -13.82
CA THR A 200 34.76 2.12 -13.79
C THR A 200 34.17 3.38 -14.42
N THR A 201 32.87 3.44 -14.65
CA THR A 201 32.07 4.63 -14.32
C THR A 201 31.16 4.22 -13.16
N ALA A 202 30.49 5.17 -12.51
CA ALA A 202 29.42 4.90 -11.55
C ALA A 202 28.45 3.76 -11.95
N ALA A 203 28.14 3.65 -13.25
CA ALA A 203 27.27 2.63 -13.84
C ALA A 203 27.99 1.31 -14.20
N GLY A 204 29.25 1.13 -13.81
CA GLY A 204 30.10 -0.04 -14.13
C GLY A 204 30.67 -0.06 -15.55
N GLY A 205 30.47 0.98 -16.36
CA GLY A 205 30.92 1.02 -17.75
C GLY A 205 32.42 1.32 -17.88
N THR A 206 33.17 0.44 -18.55
CA THR A 206 34.60 0.65 -18.85
C THR A 206 34.81 1.62 -20.02
N ALA A 207 36.06 2.07 -20.20
CA ALA A 207 36.51 2.77 -21.41
C ALA A 207 36.09 2.03 -22.70
N LEU A 208 36.20 0.70 -22.75
CA LEU A 208 35.81 -0.06 -23.92
C LEU A 208 34.29 -0.03 -24.15
N THR A 209 33.49 -0.11 -23.09
CA THR A 209 32.03 -0.04 -23.14
C THR A 209 31.56 1.29 -23.74
N TRP A 210 32.11 2.40 -23.26
CA TRP A 210 31.74 3.73 -23.72
C TRP A 210 32.27 4.06 -25.12
N ALA A 211 33.51 3.66 -25.44
CA ALA A 211 34.04 3.76 -26.80
C ALA A 211 33.16 2.97 -27.79
N ALA A 212 32.69 1.79 -27.37
CA ALA A 212 31.85 0.95 -28.20
C ALA A 212 30.46 1.55 -28.43
N GLY A 213 29.83 2.05 -27.37
CA GLY A 213 28.51 2.69 -27.44
C GLY A 213 28.48 3.99 -28.24
N ASN A 214 29.59 4.74 -28.31
CA ASN A 214 29.70 5.97 -29.10
C ASN A 214 30.25 5.74 -30.52
N GLY A 215 30.64 4.52 -30.87
CA GLY A 215 31.12 4.20 -32.21
C GLY A 215 32.57 4.65 -32.50
N HIS A 216 33.36 4.91 -31.46
CA HIS A 216 34.74 5.41 -31.59
C HIS A 216 35.71 4.27 -31.96
N LEU A 217 35.66 3.81 -33.21
CA LEU A 217 36.36 2.62 -33.70
C LEU A 217 37.87 2.61 -33.41
N ASP A 218 38.55 3.75 -33.60
CA ASP A 218 40.00 3.83 -33.39
C ASP A 218 40.36 3.78 -31.90
N VAL A 219 39.51 4.35 -31.02
CA VAL A 219 39.64 4.21 -29.56
C VAL A 219 39.41 2.76 -29.14
N VAL A 220 38.37 2.09 -29.66
CA VAL A 220 38.10 0.66 -29.40
C VAL A 220 39.31 -0.20 -29.77
N LYS A 221 39.86 -0.03 -30.97
CA LYS A 221 41.06 -0.77 -31.41
C LYS A 221 42.26 -0.52 -30.50
N LEU A 222 42.48 0.74 -30.12
CA LEU A 222 43.57 1.12 -29.22
C LEU A 222 43.41 0.48 -27.83
N LEU A 223 42.22 0.53 -27.24
CA LEU A 223 41.92 -0.06 -25.94
C LEU A 223 42.14 -1.57 -25.95
N LEU A 224 41.63 -2.27 -26.96
CA LEU A 224 41.83 -3.72 -27.13
C LEU A 224 43.32 -4.07 -27.29
N MET A 225 44.07 -3.30 -28.10
CA MET A 225 45.52 -3.48 -28.26
C MET A 225 46.29 -3.27 -26.94
N ARG A 226 45.80 -2.40 -26.05
CA ARG A 226 46.38 -2.12 -24.72
C ARG A 226 45.86 -3.07 -23.63
N GLY A 227 45.06 -4.09 -23.98
CA GLY A 227 44.64 -5.14 -23.06
C GLY A 227 43.32 -4.89 -22.34
N ALA A 228 42.44 -4.01 -22.86
CA ALA A 228 41.09 -3.86 -22.33
C ALA A 228 40.33 -5.20 -22.41
N VAL A 229 39.63 -5.55 -21.33
CA VAL A 229 38.84 -6.79 -21.26
C VAL A 229 37.54 -6.62 -22.04
N VAL A 230 37.27 -7.52 -22.98
CA VAL A 230 36.23 -7.34 -24.00
C VAL A 230 34.79 -7.37 -23.44
N ASP A 231 34.53 -8.24 -22.47
CA ASP A 231 33.18 -8.52 -21.98
C ASP A 231 32.91 -8.00 -20.57
N VAL A 232 33.62 -6.95 -20.13
CA VAL A 232 33.29 -6.28 -18.86
C VAL A 232 31.93 -5.62 -19.03
N ALA A 233 30.99 -6.04 -18.19
CA ALA A 233 29.63 -5.56 -18.26
C ALA A 233 29.43 -4.38 -17.31
N MET A 234 28.66 -3.38 -17.77
CA MET A 234 28.11 -2.34 -16.90
C MET A 234 26.96 -2.92 -16.06
N ASP A 235 26.32 -2.09 -15.24
CA ASP A 235 25.11 -2.44 -14.51
C ASP A 235 24.05 -3.06 -15.45
N ASP A 236 23.24 -3.97 -14.92
CA ASP A 236 22.34 -4.88 -15.67
C ASP A 236 23.06 -5.87 -16.62
N ALA A 237 24.37 -6.07 -16.45
CA ALA A 237 25.20 -6.99 -17.23
C ALA A 237 25.27 -6.66 -18.74
N VAL A 238 25.17 -5.38 -19.11
CA VAL A 238 25.30 -4.91 -20.51
C VAL A 238 26.78 -4.86 -20.94
N THR A 239 27.12 -5.53 -22.05
CA THR A 239 28.51 -5.60 -22.56
C THR A 239 28.83 -4.52 -23.60
N PRO A 240 30.11 -4.27 -23.95
CA PRO A 240 30.48 -3.38 -25.05
C PRO A 240 29.84 -3.77 -26.39
N LEU A 241 29.72 -5.09 -26.64
CA LEU A 241 29.05 -5.60 -27.85
C LEU A 241 27.56 -5.24 -27.85
N MET A 242 26.89 -5.33 -26.71
CA MET A 242 25.48 -4.91 -26.58
C MET A 242 25.30 -3.41 -26.78
N GLN A 243 26.23 -2.57 -26.29
CA GLN A 243 26.19 -1.13 -26.54
C GLN A 243 26.39 -0.79 -28.02
N ALA A 244 27.39 -1.39 -28.66
CA ALA A 244 27.59 -1.25 -30.10
C ALA A 244 26.35 -1.72 -30.88
N ALA A 245 25.72 -2.81 -30.44
CA ALA A 245 24.51 -3.34 -31.07
C ALA A 245 23.28 -2.46 -30.86
N THR A 246 23.14 -1.85 -29.67
CA THR A 246 22.04 -0.94 -29.32
C THR A 246 22.09 0.36 -30.12
N ASN A 247 23.28 0.86 -30.43
CA ASN A 247 23.48 2.13 -31.15
C ASN A 247 23.82 1.95 -32.64
N GLY A 248 23.86 0.71 -33.14
CA GLY A 248 24.00 0.42 -34.56
C GLY A 248 25.44 0.56 -35.11
N HIS A 249 26.45 0.36 -34.27
CA HIS A 249 27.87 0.46 -34.66
C HIS A 249 28.41 -0.90 -35.12
N ASP A 250 28.07 -1.29 -36.34
CA ASP A 250 28.42 -2.59 -36.95
C ASP A 250 29.93 -2.84 -37.06
N GLU A 251 30.72 -1.85 -37.47
CA GLU A 251 32.18 -2.00 -37.55
C GLU A 251 32.85 -2.13 -36.17
N VAL A 252 32.28 -1.49 -35.15
CA VAL A 252 32.73 -1.67 -33.76
C VAL A 252 32.35 -3.06 -33.25
N ALA A 253 31.10 -3.49 -33.47
CA ALA A 253 30.65 -4.83 -33.13
C ALA A 253 31.52 -5.90 -33.81
N ARG A 254 31.92 -5.68 -35.07
CA ARG A 254 32.83 -6.56 -35.81
C ARG A 254 34.18 -6.69 -35.10
N VAL A 255 34.79 -5.56 -34.74
CA VAL A 255 36.08 -5.55 -34.02
C VAL A 255 35.98 -6.21 -32.66
N LEU A 256 34.89 -5.98 -31.91
CA LEU A 256 34.66 -6.63 -30.61
C LEU A 256 34.53 -8.15 -30.75
N LEU A 257 33.77 -8.63 -31.73
CA LEU A 257 33.64 -10.06 -32.02
C LEU A 257 34.98 -10.67 -32.46
N ASP A 258 35.74 -9.98 -33.30
CA ASP A 258 37.08 -10.43 -33.74
C ASP A 258 38.08 -10.47 -32.57
N ALA A 259 37.87 -9.64 -31.54
CA ALA A 259 38.62 -9.64 -30.29
C ALA A 259 38.13 -10.69 -29.27
N GLY A 260 37.09 -11.46 -29.61
CA GLY A 260 36.59 -12.55 -28.78
C GLY A 260 35.47 -12.18 -27.82
N ALA A 261 34.69 -11.11 -28.10
CA ALA A 261 33.45 -10.83 -27.37
C ALA A 261 32.49 -12.02 -27.43
N ASP A 262 31.93 -12.39 -26.29
CA ASP A 262 30.89 -13.43 -26.22
C ASP A 262 29.59 -12.92 -26.85
N ILE A 263 29.28 -13.46 -28.04
CA ILE A 263 28.14 -13.04 -28.86
C ILE A 263 26.78 -13.29 -28.21
N ASP A 264 26.70 -14.31 -27.34
CA ASP A 264 25.47 -14.77 -26.71
C ASP A 264 25.45 -14.48 -25.20
N LYS A 265 26.39 -13.67 -24.71
CA LYS A 265 26.34 -13.16 -23.34
C LYS A 265 25.02 -12.43 -23.14
N THR A 266 24.43 -12.61 -21.96
CA THR A 266 23.12 -12.05 -21.64
C THR A 266 23.17 -11.07 -20.48
N THR A 267 22.26 -10.09 -20.52
CA THR A 267 21.92 -9.27 -19.35
C THR A 267 21.23 -10.09 -18.27
N ASP A 268 20.96 -9.47 -17.11
CA ASP A 268 20.17 -10.09 -16.04
C ASP A 268 18.73 -10.43 -16.47
N SER A 269 18.20 -9.77 -17.50
CA SER A 269 16.90 -10.06 -18.11
C SER A 269 16.98 -11.01 -19.33
N ASN A 270 18.12 -11.68 -19.52
CA ASN A 270 18.44 -12.56 -20.64
C ASN A 270 18.47 -11.86 -22.03
N PHE A 271 18.80 -10.55 -22.12
CA PHE A 271 18.94 -9.88 -23.42
C PHE A 271 20.32 -10.12 -24.01
N THR A 272 20.40 -10.54 -25.27
CA THR A 272 21.65 -10.64 -26.04
C THR A 272 21.87 -9.39 -26.90
N ALA A 273 23.08 -9.24 -27.45
CA ALA A 273 23.37 -8.20 -28.44
C ALA A 273 22.42 -8.27 -29.65
N LEU A 274 22.01 -9.49 -30.07
CA LEU A 274 21.04 -9.69 -31.15
C LEU A 274 19.67 -9.09 -30.78
N VAL A 275 19.18 -9.33 -29.56
CA VAL A 275 17.90 -8.74 -29.12
C VAL A 275 17.96 -7.22 -29.12
N TYR A 276 19.05 -6.60 -28.64
CA TYR A 276 19.21 -5.14 -28.70
C TYR A 276 19.22 -4.59 -30.13
N ALA A 277 19.95 -5.24 -31.05
CA ALA A 277 19.98 -4.87 -32.46
C ALA A 277 18.58 -4.98 -33.11
N VAL A 278 17.83 -6.04 -32.79
CA VAL A 278 16.44 -6.21 -33.24
C VAL A 278 15.53 -5.13 -32.67
N LEU A 279 15.57 -4.89 -31.36
CA LEU A 279 14.74 -3.87 -30.71
C LEU A 279 14.90 -2.47 -31.33
N LYS A 280 16.09 -2.16 -31.82
CA LYS A 280 16.46 -0.86 -32.41
C LYS A 280 16.48 -0.87 -33.95
N GLU A 281 16.15 -2.00 -34.57
CA GLU A 281 16.11 -2.20 -36.03
C GLU A 281 17.45 -1.92 -36.72
N HIS A 282 18.56 -2.23 -36.06
CA HIS A 282 19.90 -2.11 -36.65
C HIS A 282 20.22 -3.32 -37.54
N ILE A 283 19.67 -3.33 -38.75
CA ILE A 283 19.71 -4.46 -39.70
C ILE A 283 21.15 -4.93 -39.97
N ASP A 284 22.10 -4.01 -40.14
CA ASP A 284 23.50 -4.38 -40.42
C ASP A 284 24.16 -5.08 -39.24
N VAL A 285 23.85 -4.66 -38.00
CA VAL A 285 24.29 -5.35 -36.78
C VAL A 285 23.58 -6.70 -36.65
N VAL A 286 22.27 -6.78 -36.89
CA VAL A 286 21.52 -8.05 -36.88
C VAL A 286 22.16 -9.05 -37.85
N ARG A 287 22.43 -8.62 -39.09
CA ARG A 287 23.09 -9.44 -40.11
C ARG A 287 24.46 -9.90 -39.66
N LEU A 288 25.30 -8.98 -39.17
CA LEU A 288 26.62 -9.30 -38.65
C LEU A 288 26.56 -10.34 -37.53
N LEU A 289 25.68 -10.15 -36.53
CA LEU A 289 25.56 -11.06 -35.40
C LEU A 289 25.11 -12.46 -35.85
N LEU A 290 24.14 -12.56 -36.74
CA LEU A 290 23.68 -13.84 -37.29
C LEU A 290 24.77 -14.52 -38.13
N GLU A 291 25.50 -13.79 -38.98
CA GLU A 291 26.65 -14.31 -39.75
C GLU A 291 27.76 -14.86 -38.86
N ARG A 292 27.91 -14.30 -37.65
CA ARG A 292 28.89 -14.71 -36.63
C ARG A 292 28.36 -15.78 -35.69
N GLY A 293 27.16 -16.30 -35.93
CA GLY A 293 26.59 -17.44 -35.22
C GLY A 293 25.88 -17.10 -33.92
N ALA A 294 25.34 -15.88 -33.78
CA ALA A 294 24.50 -15.52 -32.63
C ALA A 294 23.30 -16.46 -32.50
N GLY A 295 23.00 -16.85 -31.26
CA GLY A 295 21.86 -17.68 -30.92
C GLY A 295 20.53 -17.00 -31.27
N VAL A 296 19.96 -17.38 -32.42
CA VAL A 296 18.73 -16.78 -32.98
C VAL A 296 17.48 -17.00 -32.12
N ASN A 297 17.47 -18.05 -31.28
CA ASN A 297 16.36 -18.44 -30.41
C ASN A 297 16.62 -18.18 -28.92
N VAL A 298 17.64 -17.38 -28.56
CA VAL A 298 17.87 -17.05 -27.15
C VAL A 298 16.70 -16.21 -26.63
N ALA A 299 15.92 -16.80 -25.72
CA ALA A 299 14.75 -16.16 -25.15
C ALA A 299 15.12 -15.30 -23.93
N THR A 300 14.51 -14.13 -23.87
CA THR A 300 14.56 -13.24 -22.68
C THR A 300 13.89 -13.89 -21.48
N GLN A 301 14.00 -13.27 -20.30
CA GLN A 301 13.34 -13.75 -19.08
C GLN A 301 11.81 -13.93 -19.24
N GLN A 302 11.19 -13.15 -20.13
CA GLN A 302 9.75 -13.24 -20.48
C GLN A 302 9.43 -14.31 -21.54
N GLY A 303 10.43 -15.10 -21.95
CA GLY A 303 10.28 -16.11 -23.00
C GLY A 303 10.25 -15.52 -24.41
N SER A 304 10.43 -14.21 -24.59
CA SER A 304 10.40 -13.60 -25.93
C SER A 304 11.74 -13.80 -26.65
N THR A 305 11.70 -14.37 -27.86
CA THR A 305 12.84 -14.52 -28.78
C THR A 305 13.00 -13.26 -29.66
N PRO A 306 14.16 -13.09 -30.33
CA PRO A 306 14.34 -12.06 -31.36
C PRO A 306 13.20 -12.02 -32.40
N LEU A 307 12.67 -13.17 -32.82
CA LEU A 307 11.58 -13.24 -33.79
C LEU A 307 10.27 -12.65 -33.24
N ILE A 308 9.97 -12.91 -31.95
CA ILE A 308 8.81 -12.30 -31.28
C ILE A 308 8.96 -10.78 -31.20
N PHE A 309 10.15 -10.26 -30.86
CA PHE A 309 10.39 -8.81 -30.85
C PHE A 309 10.25 -8.17 -32.23
N ALA A 310 10.78 -8.82 -33.28
CA ALA A 310 10.63 -8.35 -34.66
C ALA A 310 9.14 -8.31 -35.07
N ALA A 311 8.36 -9.32 -34.65
CA ALA A 311 6.92 -9.38 -34.90
C ALA A 311 6.13 -8.30 -34.17
N VAL A 312 6.41 -8.06 -32.88
CA VAL A 312 5.80 -6.96 -32.09
C VAL A 312 6.06 -5.60 -32.74
N ARG A 313 7.26 -5.40 -33.30
CA ARG A 313 7.69 -4.12 -33.92
C ARG A 313 7.39 -3.99 -35.41
N GLY A 314 6.86 -5.04 -36.06
CA GLY A 314 6.54 -5.00 -37.50
C GLY A 314 7.75 -5.01 -38.43
N GLN A 315 8.91 -5.48 -37.97
CA GLN A 315 10.18 -5.41 -38.70
C GLN A 315 10.29 -6.54 -39.72
N THR A 316 9.84 -6.28 -40.95
CA THR A 316 9.73 -7.32 -42.00
C THR A 316 11.10 -7.87 -42.43
N GLU A 317 12.09 -7.01 -42.66
CA GLU A 317 13.43 -7.44 -43.08
C GLU A 317 14.14 -8.21 -41.96
N VAL A 318 14.04 -7.75 -40.72
CA VAL A 318 14.61 -8.47 -39.56
C VAL A 318 13.94 -9.82 -39.37
N THR A 319 12.61 -9.90 -39.52
CA THR A 319 11.87 -11.18 -39.48
C THR A 319 12.39 -12.15 -40.54
N HIS A 320 12.67 -11.66 -41.75
CA HIS A 320 13.27 -12.46 -42.83
C HIS A 320 14.64 -13.00 -42.44
N LEU A 321 15.54 -12.13 -41.99
CA LEU A 321 16.90 -12.52 -41.58
C LEU A 321 16.89 -13.55 -40.45
N LEU A 322 16.01 -13.38 -39.46
CA LEU A 322 15.89 -14.31 -38.34
C LEU A 322 15.43 -15.69 -38.81
N LEU A 323 14.39 -15.77 -39.64
CA LEU A 323 13.88 -17.05 -40.17
C LEU A 323 14.89 -17.74 -41.09
N GLU A 324 15.61 -17.00 -41.94
CA GLU A 324 16.68 -17.57 -42.78
C GLU A 324 17.83 -18.17 -41.96
N ASN A 325 18.08 -17.65 -40.76
CA ASN A 325 19.11 -18.12 -39.83
C ASN A 325 18.57 -19.11 -38.79
N GLY A 326 17.38 -19.69 -39.00
CA GLY A 326 16.86 -20.80 -38.21
C GLY A 326 16.06 -20.39 -36.97
N ALA A 327 15.46 -19.19 -36.95
CA ALA A 327 14.52 -18.83 -35.90
C ALA A 327 13.34 -19.82 -35.86
N GLU A 328 12.97 -20.26 -34.66
CA GLU A 328 11.82 -21.14 -34.44
C GLU A 328 10.52 -20.35 -34.63
N ILE A 329 9.80 -20.66 -35.70
CA ILE A 329 8.66 -19.86 -36.17
C ILE A 329 7.47 -19.86 -35.20
N ASP A 330 7.22 -21.00 -34.53
CA ASP A 330 6.14 -21.19 -33.57
C ASP A 330 6.63 -21.22 -32.12
N TYR A 331 7.80 -20.61 -31.85
CA TYR A 331 8.26 -20.43 -30.48
C TYR A 331 7.25 -19.58 -29.69
N THR A 332 6.90 -20.04 -28.49
CA THR A 332 5.94 -19.37 -27.61
C THR A 332 6.64 -18.59 -26.50
N SER A 333 6.19 -17.37 -26.23
CA SER A 333 6.57 -16.63 -25.02
C SER A 333 6.09 -17.33 -23.74
N ASN A 334 6.43 -16.80 -22.57
CA ASN A 334 5.93 -17.34 -21.29
C ASN A 334 4.41 -17.27 -21.14
N SER A 335 3.71 -16.48 -21.97
CA SER A 335 2.25 -16.41 -22.00
C SER A 335 1.64 -17.31 -23.09
N GLY A 336 2.43 -18.17 -23.73
CA GLY A 336 2.00 -19.03 -24.84
C GLY A 336 1.95 -18.33 -26.21
N GLY A 337 2.32 -17.05 -26.31
CA GLY A 337 2.14 -16.28 -27.55
C GLY A 337 3.24 -16.51 -28.59
N THR A 338 2.85 -16.82 -29.84
CA THR A 338 3.78 -16.93 -30.98
C THR A 338 4.03 -15.59 -31.68
N ALA A 339 5.08 -15.51 -32.49
CA ALA A 339 5.35 -14.35 -33.35
C ALA A 339 4.16 -14.00 -34.25
N LEU A 340 3.43 -15.01 -34.76
CA LEU A 340 2.24 -14.81 -35.59
C LEU A 340 1.11 -14.13 -34.81
N ARG A 341 0.88 -14.55 -33.55
CA ARG A 341 -0.13 -13.96 -32.67
C ARG A 341 0.19 -12.49 -32.38
N TYR A 342 1.44 -12.17 -32.02
CA TYR A 342 1.85 -10.77 -31.79
C TYR A 342 1.77 -9.91 -33.06
N ALA A 343 2.16 -10.43 -34.23
CA ALA A 343 1.98 -9.70 -35.49
C ALA A 343 0.49 -9.40 -35.77
N ALA A 344 -0.40 -10.31 -35.40
CA ALA A 344 -1.85 -10.15 -35.52
C ALA A 344 -2.40 -9.12 -34.51
N GLU A 345 -1.93 -9.18 -33.26
CA GLU A 345 -2.30 -8.27 -32.17
C GLU A 345 -1.94 -6.80 -32.46
N TYR A 346 -0.79 -6.56 -33.08
CA TYR A 346 -0.33 -5.20 -33.44
C TYR A 346 -0.63 -4.79 -34.89
N GLY A 347 -1.30 -5.65 -35.66
CA GLY A 347 -1.77 -5.30 -37.01
C GLY A 347 -0.70 -5.27 -38.09
N HIS A 348 0.43 -5.96 -37.89
CA HIS A 348 1.58 -5.98 -38.81
C HIS A 348 1.37 -6.97 -39.95
N VAL A 349 0.63 -6.53 -40.98
CA VAL A 349 0.19 -7.38 -42.12
C VAL A 349 1.36 -8.04 -42.87
N ASP A 350 2.46 -7.31 -43.10
CA ASP A 350 3.58 -7.83 -43.89
C ASP A 350 4.35 -8.92 -43.15
N VAL A 351 4.63 -8.71 -41.86
CA VAL A 351 5.22 -9.74 -40.99
C VAL A 351 4.29 -10.94 -40.88
N LEU A 352 3.00 -10.71 -40.63
CA LEU A 352 2.01 -11.78 -40.53
C LEU A 352 1.93 -12.62 -41.82
N ASN A 353 1.89 -11.97 -42.99
CA ASN A 353 1.92 -12.65 -44.28
C ASN A 353 3.21 -13.47 -44.48
N PHE A 354 4.34 -12.94 -44.05
CA PHE A 354 5.63 -13.61 -44.16
C PHE A 354 5.72 -14.83 -43.24
N LEU A 355 5.28 -14.72 -42.00
CA LEU A 355 5.20 -15.83 -41.04
C LEU A 355 4.29 -16.95 -41.58
N LEU A 356 3.10 -16.62 -42.08
CA LEU A 356 2.19 -17.61 -42.67
C LEU A 356 2.78 -18.30 -43.92
N LYS A 357 3.48 -17.55 -44.78
CA LYS A 357 4.18 -18.13 -45.94
C LYS A 357 5.33 -19.05 -45.53
N SER A 358 5.95 -18.77 -44.37
CA SER A 358 7.07 -19.54 -43.82
C SER A 358 6.62 -20.74 -42.99
N GLY A 359 5.30 -20.97 -42.88
CA GLY A 359 4.73 -22.18 -42.28
C GLY A 359 4.26 -22.03 -40.83
N ALA A 360 4.09 -20.82 -40.32
CA ALA A 360 3.58 -20.59 -38.97
C ALA A 360 2.19 -21.24 -38.77
N GLU A 361 1.98 -21.85 -37.62
CA GLU A 361 0.70 -22.47 -37.27
C GLU A 361 -0.38 -21.40 -37.04
N ILE A 362 -1.39 -21.38 -37.92
CA ILE A 362 -2.35 -20.26 -38.01
C ILE A 362 -3.30 -20.12 -36.81
N ASP A 363 -3.60 -21.23 -36.14
CA ASP A 363 -4.59 -21.33 -35.06
C ASP A 363 -3.96 -21.68 -33.71
N THR A 364 -2.65 -21.46 -33.55
CA THR A 364 -1.97 -21.67 -32.27
C THR A 364 -2.58 -20.77 -31.21
N GLN A 365 -2.90 -21.38 -30.08
CA GLN A 365 -3.50 -20.71 -28.94
C GLN A 365 -2.43 -20.42 -27.91
N ASP A 366 -2.48 -19.23 -27.33
CA ASP A 366 -1.70 -18.91 -26.14
C ASP A 366 -2.33 -19.52 -24.88
N ASP A 367 -1.80 -19.18 -23.71
CA ASP A 367 -2.25 -19.79 -22.45
C ASP A 367 -3.69 -19.41 -22.08
N GLU A 368 -4.22 -18.31 -22.64
CA GLU A 368 -5.61 -17.87 -22.53
C GLU A 368 -6.50 -18.45 -23.65
N GLY A 369 -5.97 -19.33 -24.50
CA GLY A 369 -6.71 -19.87 -25.63
C GLY A 369 -6.81 -18.90 -26.82
N THR A 370 -6.14 -17.75 -26.79
CA THR A 370 -6.30 -16.71 -27.81
C THR A 370 -5.57 -17.10 -29.09
N THR A 371 -6.28 -17.10 -30.22
CA THR A 371 -5.70 -17.30 -31.56
C THR A 371 -5.28 -15.98 -32.19
N PRO A 372 -4.38 -15.98 -33.20
CA PRO A 372 -4.08 -14.77 -33.98
C PRO A 372 -5.33 -14.08 -34.57
N LEU A 373 -6.36 -14.87 -34.93
CA LEU A 373 -7.63 -14.35 -35.43
C LEU A 373 -8.40 -13.59 -34.34
N ILE A 374 -8.48 -14.15 -33.13
CA ILE A 374 -9.10 -13.48 -31.97
C ILE A 374 -8.32 -12.20 -31.66
N SER A 375 -6.98 -12.22 -31.60
CA SER A 375 -6.19 -11.00 -31.38
C SER A 375 -6.48 -9.92 -32.43
N SER A 376 -6.46 -10.25 -33.73
CA SER A 376 -6.79 -9.28 -34.78
C SER A 376 -8.20 -8.69 -34.63
N ALA A 377 -9.16 -9.50 -34.19
CA ALA A 377 -10.54 -9.08 -33.98
C ALA A 377 -10.70 -8.19 -32.73
N SER A 378 -10.05 -8.53 -31.61
CA SER A 378 -10.07 -7.78 -30.35
C SER A 378 -9.47 -6.38 -30.48
N PHE A 379 -8.42 -6.23 -31.30
CA PHE A 379 -7.73 -4.95 -31.52
C PHE A 379 -8.16 -4.22 -32.80
N GLY A 380 -9.12 -4.76 -33.56
CA GLY A 380 -9.73 -4.07 -34.69
C GLY A 380 -8.87 -4.03 -35.95
N HIS A 381 -7.90 -4.92 -36.09
CA HIS A 381 -6.99 -4.98 -37.23
C HIS A 381 -7.61 -5.73 -38.42
N VAL A 382 -8.49 -5.05 -39.16
CA VAL A 382 -9.25 -5.61 -40.29
C VAL A 382 -8.37 -6.29 -41.34
N LYS A 383 -7.17 -5.75 -41.63
CA LYS A 383 -6.29 -6.31 -42.67
C LYS A 383 -5.64 -7.63 -42.26
N THR A 384 -5.14 -7.73 -41.02
CA THR A 384 -4.59 -8.99 -40.50
C THR A 384 -5.70 -10.02 -40.32
N LEU A 385 -6.87 -9.59 -39.83
CA LEU A 385 -8.07 -10.43 -39.74
C LEU A 385 -8.45 -11.01 -41.11
N CYS A 386 -8.52 -10.17 -42.14
CA CYS A 386 -8.84 -10.59 -43.52
C CYS A 386 -7.83 -11.61 -44.03
N LEU A 387 -6.53 -11.32 -43.86
CA LEU A 387 -5.46 -12.20 -44.32
C LEU A 387 -5.49 -13.56 -43.61
N LEU A 388 -5.73 -13.59 -42.29
CA LEU A 388 -5.87 -14.84 -41.53
C LEU A 388 -7.06 -15.67 -42.04
N LEU A 389 -8.22 -15.05 -42.29
CA LEU A 389 -9.39 -15.74 -42.85
C LEU A 389 -9.12 -16.25 -44.27
N GLU A 390 -8.42 -15.48 -45.12
CA GLU A 390 -8.00 -15.93 -46.45
C GLU A 390 -7.03 -17.12 -46.42
N LYS A 391 -6.24 -17.24 -45.34
CA LYS A 391 -5.30 -18.34 -45.11
C LYS A 391 -5.90 -19.52 -44.35
N GLY A 392 -7.20 -19.47 -44.04
CA GLY A 392 -7.95 -20.59 -43.48
C GLY A 392 -7.93 -20.68 -41.95
N ALA A 393 -7.76 -19.55 -41.25
CA ALA A 393 -7.94 -19.50 -39.79
C ALA A 393 -9.35 -19.97 -39.38
N SER A 394 -9.44 -20.68 -38.26
CA SER A 394 -10.72 -21.21 -37.76
C SER A 394 -11.61 -20.09 -37.21
N ILE A 395 -12.65 -19.72 -37.95
CA ILE A 395 -13.47 -18.52 -37.69
C ILE A 395 -14.20 -18.51 -36.34
N ASP A 396 -14.68 -19.68 -35.89
CA ASP A 396 -15.45 -19.84 -34.65
C ASP A 396 -14.62 -20.53 -33.54
N LYS A 397 -13.29 -20.58 -33.67
CA LYS A 397 -12.44 -21.09 -32.60
C LYS A 397 -12.50 -20.14 -31.41
N THR A 398 -12.60 -20.69 -30.21
CA THR A 398 -12.78 -19.90 -28.98
C THR A 398 -11.52 -19.85 -28.13
N ASP A 399 -11.40 -18.79 -27.32
CA ASP A 399 -10.48 -18.74 -26.20
C ASP A 399 -10.92 -19.65 -25.02
N THR A 400 -10.20 -19.60 -23.89
CA THR A 400 -10.52 -20.41 -22.71
C THR A 400 -11.84 -20.02 -22.04
N ASP A 401 -12.27 -18.76 -22.21
CA ASP A 401 -13.54 -18.24 -21.71
C ASP A 401 -14.70 -18.48 -22.71
N GLY A 402 -14.42 -19.12 -23.84
CA GLY A 402 -15.38 -19.49 -24.86
C GLY A 402 -15.78 -18.36 -25.81
N TYR A 403 -15.04 -17.26 -25.87
CA TYR A 403 -15.28 -16.16 -26.81
C TYR A 403 -14.67 -16.45 -28.18
N THR A 404 -15.44 -16.18 -29.24
CA THR A 404 -14.94 -16.20 -30.63
C THR A 404 -14.40 -14.83 -31.04
N ALA A 405 -13.72 -14.78 -32.19
CA ALA A 405 -13.32 -13.52 -32.83
C ALA A 405 -14.50 -12.55 -33.01
N LEU A 406 -15.71 -13.06 -33.31
CA LEU A 406 -16.90 -12.23 -33.46
C LEU A 406 -17.37 -11.64 -32.13
N ASN A 407 -17.36 -12.43 -31.04
CA ASN A 407 -17.70 -11.93 -29.70
C ASN A 407 -16.74 -10.79 -29.30
N CYS A 408 -15.44 -11.00 -29.46
CA CYS A 408 -14.43 -10.02 -29.08
C CYS A 408 -14.49 -8.74 -29.94
N ALA A 409 -14.65 -8.85 -31.26
CA ALA A 409 -14.82 -7.69 -32.13
C ALA A 409 -16.10 -6.90 -31.78
N ALA A 410 -17.18 -7.60 -31.44
CA ALA A 410 -18.45 -6.96 -31.09
C ALA A 410 -18.41 -6.26 -29.73
N GLN A 411 -17.77 -6.89 -28.74
CA GLN A 411 -17.59 -6.33 -27.40
C GLN A 411 -16.66 -5.11 -27.39
N ASN A 412 -15.68 -5.05 -28.30
CA ASN A 412 -14.75 -3.92 -28.41
C ASN A 412 -15.16 -2.87 -29.46
N GLY A 413 -16.31 -3.05 -30.12
CA GLY A 413 -16.89 -2.03 -31.01
C GLY A 413 -16.28 -1.97 -32.42
N HIS A 414 -15.59 -3.03 -32.87
CA HIS A 414 -14.88 -3.05 -34.16
C HIS A 414 -15.83 -3.42 -35.31
N THR A 415 -16.68 -2.48 -35.72
CA THR A 415 -17.76 -2.69 -36.72
C THR A 415 -17.29 -3.34 -38.02
N GLU A 416 -16.15 -2.94 -38.57
CA GLU A 416 -15.64 -3.51 -39.83
C GLU A 416 -15.07 -4.93 -39.65
N CYS A 417 -14.52 -5.26 -38.48
CA CYS A 417 -14.16 -6.64 -38.15
C CYS A 417 -15.41 -7.51 -38.02
N VAL A 418 -16.44 -7.01 -37.33
CA VAL A 418 -17.74 -7.69 -37.20
C VAL A 418 -18.35 -7.94 -38.58
N ARG A 419 -18.38 -6.93 -39.47
CA ARG A 419 -18.86 -7.08 -40.85
C ARG A 419 -18.11 -8.18 -41.59
N LEU A 420 -16.78 -8.12 -41.57
CA LEU A 420 -15.95 -9.09 -42.28
C LEU A 420 -16.15 -10.53 -41.75
N LEU A 421 -16.24 -10.70 -40.44
CA LEU A 421 -16.49 -12.02 -39.82
C LEU A 421 -17.86 -12.57 -40.22
N LEU A 422 -18.91 -11.74 -40.21
CA LEU A 422 -20.24 -12.14 -40.65
C LEU A 422 -20.27 -12.49 -42.14
N ASP A 423 -19.62 -11.70 -42.99
CA ASP A 423 -19.50 -11.95 -44.44
C ASP A 423 -18.77 -13.27 -44.74
N LYS A 424 -17.85 -13.69 -43.84
CA LYS A 424 -17.10 -14.95 -43.92
C LYS A 424 -17.79 -16.11 -43.21
N GLY A 425 -18.99 -15.90 -42.65
CA GLY A 425 -19.83 -16.95 -42.09
C GLY A 425 -19.57 -17.29 -40.62
N ALA A 426 -19.06 -16.35 -39.82
CA ALA A 426 -18.94 -16.52 -38.37
C ALA A 426 -20.32 -16.79 -37.74
N ASN A 427 -20.36 -17.63 -36.71
CA ASN A 427 -21.60 -17.94 -36.01
C ASN A 427 -22.09 -16.71 -35.21
N ILE A 428 -23.08 -16.00 -35.77
CA ILE A 428 -23.67 -14.79 -35.17
C ILE A 428 -24.26 -15.02 -33.78
N ASP A 429 -24.69 -16.25 -33.51
CA ASP A 429 -25.42 -16.67 -32.31
C ASP A 429 -24.55 -17.59 -31.42
N HIS A 430 -23.22 -17.51 -31.52
CA HIS A 430 -22.34 -18.23 -30.60
C HIS A 430 -22.55 -17.76 -29.15
N LEU A 431 -22.73 -18.72 -28.25
CA LEU A 431 -22.85 -18.49 -26.80
C LEU A 431 -21.56 -18.88 -26.11
N THR A 432 -21.03 -17.97 -25.30
CA THR A 432 -19.99 -18.31 -24.32
C THR A 432 -20.59 -19.22 -23.22
N PRO A 433 -19.76 -19.93 -22.42
CA PRO A 433 -20.20 -20.67 -21.25
C PRO A 433 -21.04 -19.85 -20.26
N ASP A 434 -20.78 -18.54 -20.16
CA ASP A 434 -21.54 -17.59 -19.34
C ASP A 434 -22.82 -17.07 -20.04
N GLY A 435 -23.09 -17.51 -21.26
CA GLY A 435 -24.30 -17.20 -22.02
C GLY A 435 -24.24 -15.93 -22.88
N TYR A 436 -23.07 -15.31 -23.08
CA TYR A 436 -22.96 -14.07 -23.86
C TYR A 436 -22.94 -14.34 -25.36
N THR A 437 -23.76 -13.61 -26.11
CA THR A 437 -23.67 -13.49 -27.57
C THR A 437 -22.88 -12.24 -27.97
N ALA A 438 -22.44 -12.16 -29.24
CA ALA A 438 -21.85 -10.94 -29.80
C ALA A 438 -22.80 -9.73 -29.65
N LEU A 439 -24.12 -9.96 -29.82
CA LEU A 439 -25.13 -8.93 -29.63
C LEU A 439 -25.17 -8.46 -28.17
N ALA A 440 -25.27 -9.38 -27.20
CA ALA A 440 -25.29 -9.04 -25.77
C ALA A 440 -24.04 -8.25 -25.35
N GLY A 441 -22.85 -8.67 -25.81
CA GLY A 441 -21.59 -7.96 -25.57
C GLY A 441 -21.61 -6.52 -26.11
N SER A 442 -21.99 -6.35 -27.37
CA SER A 442 -22.09 -5.00 -27.99
C SER A 442 -23.13 -4.11 -27.32
N CYS A 443 -24.26 -4.69 -26.87
CA CYS A 443 -25.32 -3.99 -26.16
C CYS A 443 -24.89 -3.56 -24.77
N SER A 444 -24.16 -4.40 -24.04
CA SER A 444 -23.61 -4.05 -22.73
C SER A 444 -22.60 -2.90 -22.80
N GLN A 445 -21.76 -2.89 -23.84
CA GLN A 445 -20.70 -1.88 -24.00
C GLN A 445 -21.15 -0.62 -24.77
N GLY A 446 -22.39 -0.58 -25.26
CA GLY A 446 -22.93 0.62 -25.91
C GLY A 446 -22.51 0.81 -27.36
N HIS A 447 -22.04 -0.24 -28.04
CA HIS A 447 -21.61 -0.17 -29.43
C HIS A 447 -22.80 -0.22 -30.40
N VAL A 448 -23.44 0.93 -30.59
CA VAL A 448 -24.67 1.10 -31.40
C VAL A 448 -24.52 0.53 -32.81
N ASP A 449 -23.43 0.85 -33.53
CA ASP A 449 -23.25 0.42 -34.92
C ASP A 449 -23.05 -1.09 -35.05
N VAL A 450 -22.32 -1.69 -34.10
CA VAL A 450 -22.18 -3.15 -34.01
C VAL A 450 -23.51 -3.81 -33.70
N ALA A 451 -24.23 -3.34 -32.67
CA ALA A 451 -25.53 -3.87 -32.30
C ALA A 451 -26.52 -3.77 -33.48
N ARG A 452 -26.53 -2.64 -34.19
CA ARG A 452 -27.34 -2.44 -35.40
C ARG A 452 -26.96 -3.42 -36.51
N LEU A 453 -25.67 -3.60 -36.77
CA LEU A 453 -25.18 -4.53 -37.79
C LEU A 453 -25.56 -5.98 -37.47
N LEU A 454 -25.39 -6.41 -36.21
CA LEU A 454 -25.77 -7.75 -35.75
C LEU A 454 -27.29 -7.97 -35.88
N LEU A 455 -28.10 -7.01 -35.44
CA LEU A 455 -29.56 -7.07 -35.60
C LEU A 455 -30.00 -7.07 -37.07
N GLN A 456 -29.32 -6.33 -37.95
CA GLN A 456 -29.59 -6.36 -39.39
C GLN A 456 -29.19 -7.69 -40.04
N SER A 457 -28.15 -8.32 -39.51
CA SER A 457 -27.62 -9.62 -39.98
C SER A 457 -28.37 -10.81 -39.40
N GLY A 458 -29.40 -10.58 -38.58
CA GLY A 458 -30.30 -11.61 -38.07
C GLY A 458 -29.90 -12.23 -36.73
N ALA A 459 -29.10 -11.54 -35.91
CA ALA A 459 -28.76 -12.00 -34.55
C ALA A 459 -30.02 -12.25 -33.72
N THR A 460 -30.06 -13.39 -33.04
CA THR A 460 -31.17 -13.74 -32.15
C THR A 460 -31.06 -12.94 -30.85
N ILE A 461 -32.11 -12.19 -30.51
CA ILE A 461 -32.12 -11.34 -29.30
C ILE A 461 -32.16 -12.19 -28.03
N GLU A 462 -33.04 -13.19 -27.98
CA GLU A 462 -33.34 -13.99 -26.78
C GLU A 462 -32.76 -15.39 -26.86
N LEU A 463 -31.44 -15.48 -27.04
CA LEU A 463 -30.76 -16.76 -27.12
C LEU A 463 -30.34 -17.33 -25.76
N ALA A 464 -29.86 -16.47 -24.85
CA ALA A 464 -29.45 -16.88 -23.51
C ALA A 464 -30.67 -17.15 -22.62
N GLU A 465 -30.69 -18.28 -21.90
CA GLU A 465 -31.75 -18.58 -20.94
C GLU A 465 -31.70 -17.63 -19.73
N VAL A 466 -30.49 -17.22 -19.33
CA VAL A 466 -30.25 -16.35 -18.18
C VAL A 466 -30.54 -14.89 -18.54
N ALA A 467 -31.43 -14.27 -17.76
CA ALA A 467 -31.91 -12.91 -18.03
C ALA A 467 -30.89 -11.80 -17.76
N SER A 468 -29.90 -12.02 -16.89
CA SER A 468 -28.79 -11.08 -16.69
C SER A 468 -27.95 -10.87 -17.95
N VAL A 469 -28.04 -11.81 -18.90
CA VAL A 469 -27.31 -11.79 -20.17
C VAL A 469 -28.21 -11.34 -21.34
N SER A 470 -29.46 -10.95 -21.06
CA SER A 470 -30.34 -10.37 -22.08
C SER A 470 -29.74 -9.06 -22.63
N PRO A 471 -29.66 -8.90 -23.97
CA PRO A 471 -29.19 -7.67 -24.58
C PRO A 471 -29.96 -6.43 -24.10
N LEU A 472 -31.27 -6.56 -23.87
CA LEU A 472 -32.13 -5.47 -23.41
C LEU A 472 -31.81 -5.09 -21.96
N VAL A 473 -31.71 -6.07 -21.07
CA VAL A 473 -31.35 -5.85 -19.67
C VAL A 473 -29.97 -5.21 -19.56
N ALA A 474 -28.98 -5.73 -20.29
CA ALA A 474 -27.62 -5.20 -20.29
C ALA A 474 -27.56 -3.76 -20.82
N ALA A 475 -28.24 -3.46 -21.92
CA ALA A 475 -28.32 -2.10 -22.46
C ALA A 475 -29.04 -1.13 -21.51
N ALA A 476 -30.13 -1.59 -20.89
CA ALA A 476 -30.92 -0.77 -19.98
C ALA A 476 -30.20 -0.47 -18.66
N ASN A 477 -29.51 -1.48 -18.10
CA ASN A 477 -28.72 -1.35 -16.88
C ASN A 477 -27.56 -0.36 -17.05
N ASN A 478 -26.93 -0.35 -18.24
CA ASN A 478 -25.80 0.54 -18.55
C ASN A 478 -26.21 1.86 -19.23
N GLY A 479 -27.52 2.12 -19.42
CA GLY A 479 -28.03 3.42 -19.87
C GLY A 479 -27.97 3.67 -21.39
N HIS A 480 -27.82 2.63 -22.20
CA HIS A 480 -27.64 2.75 -23.66
C HIS A 480 -28.97 2.94 -24.40
N LEU A 481 -29.54 4.14 -24.32
CA LEU A 481 -30.88 4.47 -24.84
C LEU A 481 -31.13 4.06 -26.30
N GLU A 482 -30.19 4.35 -27.20
CA GLU A 482 -30.39 4.04 -28.62
C GLU A 482 -30.47 2.53 -28.86
N ILE A 483 -29.64 1.76 -28.16
CA ILE A 483 -29.67 0.29 -28.21
C ILE A 483 -30.98 -0.24 -27.62
N VAL A 484 -31.43 0.32 -26.48
CA VAL A 484 -32.73 -0.04 -25.89
C VAL A 484 -33.86 0.18 -26.90
N ARG A 485 -33.93 1.34 -27.56
CA ARG A 485 -34.95 1.61 -28.58
C ARG A 485 -34.88 0.62 -29.74
N MET A 486 -33.69 0.35 -30.27
CA MET A 486 -33.50 -0.62 -31.35
C MET A 486 -33.96 -2.03 -30.94
N LEU A 487 -33.64 -2.48 -29.73
CA LEU A 487 -34.03 -3.81 -29.24
C LEU A 487 -35.54 -3.91 -29.06
N LEU A 488 -36.17 -2.87 -28.49
CA LEU A 488 -37.64 -2.81 -28.34
C LEU A 488 -38.36 -2.80 -29.69
N GLU A 489 -37.87 -2.03 -30.67
CA GLU A 489 -38.40 -2.02 -32.05
C GLU A 489 -38.30 -3.40 -32.74
N ARG A 490 -37.33 -4.22 -32.32
CA ARG A 490 -37.13 -5.59 -32.81
C ARG A 490 -37.81 -6.65 -31.94
N GLY A 491 -38.63 -6.25 -30.97
CA GLY A 491 -39.44 -7.16 -30.16
C GLY A 491 -38.69 -7.87 -29.05
N ALA A 492 -37.63 -7.26 -28.48
CA ALA A 492 -36.99 -7.76 -27.27
C ALA A 492 -37.99 -7.93 -26.12
N ASP A 493 -37.85 -9.00 -25.34
CA ASP A 493 -38.80 -9.33 -24.28
C ASP A 493 -38.58 -8.44 -23.05
N MET A 494 -39.55 -7.58 -22.76
CA MET A 494 -39.51 -6.69 -21.59
C MET A 494 -39.87 -7.38 -20.27
N GLU A 495 -40.50 -8.56 -20.32
CA GLU A 495 -40.96 -9.30 -19.14
C GLU A 495 -39.86 -10.21 -18.55
N LYS A 496 -38.73 -10.33 -19.25
CA LYS A 496 -37.59 -11.12 -18.77
C LYS A 496 -36.96 -10.46 -17.55
N THR A 497 -36.88 -11.19 -16.45
CA THR A 497 -36.37 -10.72 -15.15
C THR A 497 -35.05 -11.37 -14.81
N THR A 498 -34.10 -10.64 -14.22
CA THR A 498 -32.82 -11.20 -13.73
C THR A 498 -33.02 -12.33 -12.73
N ASP A 499 -31.94 -13.03 -12.35
CA ASP A 499 -31.98 -14.17 -11.41
C ASP A 499 -32.55 -13.86 -10.01
N GLY A 500 -32.78 -12.58 -9.67
CA GLY A 500 -33.49 -12.14 -8.46
C GLY A 500 -34.91 -11.61 -8.71
N GLY A 501 -35.47 -11.80 -9.90
CA GLY A 501 -36.78 -11.30 -10.30
C GLY A 501 -36.80 -9.81 -10.68
N TYR A 502 -35.65 -9.13 -10.76
CA TYR A 502 -35.63 -7.70 -11.11
C TYR A 502 -35.98 -7.49 -12.59
N SER A 503 -36.97 -6.64 -12.85
CA SER A 503 -37.36 -6.24 -14.21
C SER A 503 -36.32 -5.32 -14.86
N THR A 504 -36.29 -5.28 -16.19
CA THR A 504 -35.47 -4.33 -16.97
C THR A 504 -35.63 -2.88 -16.49
N LEU A 505 -36.87 -2.49 -16.14
CA LEU A 505 -37.17 -1.17 -15.59
C LEU A 505 -36.47 -0.94 -14.25
N SER A 506 -36.49 -1.92 -13.35
CA SER A 506 -35.83 -1.80 -12.04
C SER A 506 -34.30 -1.72 -12.15
N CYS A 507 -33.69 -2.44 -13.10
CA CYS A 507 -32.25 -2.34 -13.38
C CYS A 507 -31.85 -0.97 -13.93
N ALA A 508 -32.63 -0.41 -14.87
CA ALA A 508 -32.41 0.94 -15.37
C ALA A 508 -32.63 2.00 -14.28
N ALA A 509 -33.64 1.80 -13.42
CA ALA A 509 -34.00 2.73 -12.37
C ALA A 509 -32.96 2.76 -11.24
N GLN A 510 -32.35 1.62 -10.90
CA GLN A 510 -31.27 1.52 -9.90
C GLN A 510 -30.11 2.51 -10.17
N HIS A 511 -29.70 2.65 -11.43
CA HIS A 511 -28.58 3.50 -11.84
C HIS A 511 -29.00 4.91 -12.26
N GLY A 512 -30.29 5.24 -12.18
CA GLY A 512 -30.78 6.57 -12.55
C GLY A 512 -30.77 6.85 -14.05
N ASN A 513 -30.88 5.82 -14.89
CA ASN A 513 -30.87 5.95 -16.36
C ASN A 513 -32.21 6.53 -16.87
N ASN A 514 -32.49 7.80 -16.55
CA ASN A 514 -33.79 8.44 -16.77
C ASN A 514 -34.35 8.30 -18.21
N PRO A 515 -33.57 8.54 -19.28
CA PRO A 515 -34.09 8.40 -20.64
C PRO A 515 -34.47 6.95 -20.99
N VAL A 516 -33.73 5.98 -20.45
CA VAL A 516 -34.03 4.55 -20.61
C VAL A 516 -35.29 4.19 -19.83
N VAL A 517 -35.41 4.66 -18.59
CA VAL A 517 -36.60 4.47 -17.75
C VAL A 517 -37.85 5.00 -18.47
N GLU A 518 -37.79 6.20 -19.02
CA GLU A 518 -38.90 6.77 -19.80
C GLU A 518 -39.23 5.93 -21.04
N ALA A 519 -38.21 5.52 -21.80
CA ALA A 519 -38.40 4.70 -22.99
C ALA A 519 -39.03 3.34 -22.66
N LEU A 520 -38.61 2.68 -21.58
CA LEU A 520 -39.20 1.42 -21.12
C LEU A 520 -40.67 1.59 -20.72
N ILE A 521 -40.99 2.65 -19.97
CA ILE A 521 -42.38 2.95 -19.57
C ILE A 521 -43.24 3.26 -20.80
N GLU A 522 -42.73 4.04 -21.75
CA GLU A 522 -43.42 4.36 -23.01
C GLU A 522 -43.72 3.12 -23.86
N ASN A 523 -42.88 2.09 -23.76
CA ASN A 523 -43.08 0.81 -24.44
C ASN A 523 -43.89 -0.20 -23.60
N GLY A 524 -44.42 0.20 -22.43
CA GLY A 524 -45.35 -0.60 -21.65
C GLY A 524 -44.75 -1.40 -20.50
N ALA A 525 -43.53 -1.08 -20.05
CA ALA A 525 -42.94 -1.74 -18.88
C ALA A 525 -43.84 -1.62 -17.63
N VAL A 526 -44.01 -2.72 -16.91
CA VAL A 526 -44.84 -2.78 -15.69
C VAL A 526 -44.16 -2.00 -14.55
N ILE A 527 -44.67 -0.79 -14.28
CA ILE A 527 -44.09 0.16 -13.32
C ILE A 527 -43.95 -0.42 -11.90
N ASN A 528 -44.95 -1.18 -11.45
CA ASN A 528 -45.01 -1.76 -10.11
C ASN A 528 -44.61 -3.25 -10.09
N ALA A 529 -43.85 -3.73 -11.08
CA ALA A 529 -43.31 -5.09 -11.07
C ALA A 529 -42.46 -5.32 -9.81
N LYS A 530 -42.60 -6.50 -9.21
CA LYS A 530 -41.87 -6.90 -8.01
C LYS A 530 -40.85 -7.97 -8.35
N SER A 531 -39.64 -7.81 -7.83
CA SER A 531 -38.64 -8.87 -7.75
C SER A 531 -38.98 -9.90 -6.68
N ASP A 532 -38.13 -10.92 -6.54
CA ASP A 532 -38.34 -12.04 -5.62
C ASP A 532 -38.35 -11.59 -4.15
N ASP A 533 -37.58 -10.56 -3.82
CA ASP A 533 -37.56 -9.88 -2.52
C ASP A 533 -38.71 -8.85 -2.35
N GLY A 534 -39.58 -8.72 -3.36
CA GLY A 534 -40.69 -7.79 -3.39
C GLY A 534 -40.34 -6.36 -3.81
N SER A 535 -39.07 -6.08 -4.16
CA SER A 535 -38.61 -4.75 -4.54
C SER A 535 -39.20 -4.30 -5.88
N THR A 536 -39.57 -3.02 -5.96
CA THR A 536 -40.07 -2.35 -7.18
C THR A 536 -39.02 -1.38 -7.71
N ALA A 537 -39.19 -0.90 -8.94
CA ALA A 537 -38.33 0.16 -9.48
C ALA A 537 -38.28 1.39 -8.55
N LEU A 538 -39.41 1.76 -7.94
CA LEU A 538 -39.47 2.88 -6.99
C LEU A 538 -38.68 2.58 -5.70
N LEU A 539 -38.78 1.37 -5.14
CA LEU A 539 -37.99 0.95 -3.98
C LEU A 539 -36.49 0.99 -4.28
N MET A 540 -36.06 0.53 -5.46
CA MET A 540 -34.66 0.60 -5.90
C MET A 540 -34.19 2.05 -6.00
N THR A 541 -34.96 2.92 -6.65
CA THR A 541 -34.58 4.35 -6.75
C THR A 541 -34.50 5.04 -5.39
N ALA A 542 -35.35 4.65 -4.44
CA ALA A 542 -35.34 5.18 -3.09
C ALA A 542 -34.15 4.68 -2.27
N LEU A 543 -33.75 3.41 -2.44
CA LEU A 543 -32.57 2.82 -1.82
C LEU A 543 -31.26 3.44 -2.34
N PHE A 544 -31.17 3.68 -3.66
CA PHE A 544 -29.97 4.20 -4.31
C PHE A 544 -29.94 5.73 -4.47
N GLY A 545 -31.00 6.45 -4.08
CA GLY A 545 -31.02 7.91 -4.04
C GLY A 545 -31.26 8.60 -5.38
N GLN A 546 -31.94 7.92 -6.32
CA GLN A 546 -32.13 8.40 -7.70
C GLN A 546 -33.29 9.40 -7.80
N LEU A 547 -33.06 10.65 -7.36
CA LEU A 547 -34.09 11.68 -7.21
C LEU A 547 -34.97 11.90 -8.46
N GLU A 548 -34.34 12.11 -9.61
CA GLU A 548 -35.10 12.38 -10.84
C GLU A 548 -35.85 11.15 -11.34
N THR A 549 -35.30 9.95 -11.13
CA THR A 549 -36.00 8.70 -11.46
C THR A 549 -37.21 8.48 -10.55
N VAL A 550 -37.10 8.78 -9.25
CA VAL A 550 -38.24 8.79 -8.32
C VAL A 550 -39.34 9.71 -8.85
N ARG A 551 -38.98 10.94 -9.27
CA ARG A 551 -39.93 11.91 -9.83
C ARG A 551 -40.63 11.36 -11.09
N ILE A 552 -39.86 10.80 -12.02
CA ILE A 552 -40.40 10.19 -13.24
C ILE A 552 -41.37 9.06 -12.90
N LEU A 553 -40.97 8.11 -12.06
CA LEU A 553 -41.79 6.96 -11.69
C LEU A 553 -43.10 7.39 -11.02
N LEU A 554 -43.06 8.34 -10.08
CA LEU A 554 -44.26 8.87 -9.42
C LEU A 554 -45.19 9.58 -10.41
N ASN A 555 -44.65 10.43 -11.29
CA ASN A 555 -45.43 11.10 -12.34
C ASN A 555 -46.09 10.12 -13.32
N ARG A 556 -45.49 8.92 -13.51
CA ARG A 556 -46.01 7.85 -14.36
C ARG A 556 -46.91 6.86 -13.61
N GLY A 557 -47.23 7.10 -12.33
CA GLY A 557 -48.20 6.32 -11.57
C GLY A 557 -47.62 5.17 -10.74
N ALA A 558 -46.34 5.21 -10.39
CA ALA A 558 -45.76 4.26 -9.43
C ALA A 558 -46.46 4.35 -8.06
N SER A 559 -46.71 3.20 -7.44
CA SER A 559 -47.36 3.14 -6.13
C SER A 559 -46.39 3.56 -5.03
N ILE A 560 -46.61 4.75 -4.46
CA ILE A 560 -45.69 5.41 -3.53
C ILE A 560 -45.39 4.62 -2.25
N ASP A 561 -46.36 3.86 -1.74
CA ASP A 561 -46.25 3.11 -0.47
C ASP A 561 -46.18 1.59 -0.68
N LEU A 562 -46.00 1.10 -1.91
CA LEU A 562 -45.97 -0.34 -2.19
C LEU A 562 -44.72 -0.97 -1.54
N PRO A 563 -44.85 -1.89 -0.56
CA PRO A 563 -43.71 -2.35 0.19
C PRO A 563 -43.02 -3.57 -0.44
N ASP A 564 -41.77 -3.80 -0.05
CA ASP A 564 -41.03 -5.04 -0.29
C ASP A 564 -41.58 -6.22 0.55
N SER A 565 -40.96 -7.40 0.43
CA SER A 565 -41.36 -8.60 1.18
C SER A 565 -41.12 -8.49 2.69
N TYR A 566 -40.35 -7.50 3.16
CA TYR A 566 -40.12 -7.19 4.57
C TYR A 566 -41.08 -6.10 5.11
N GLY A 567 -41.90 -5.52 4.24
CA GLY A 567 -42.80 -4.42 4.57
C GLY A 567 -42.17 -3.03 4.45
N ASN A 568 -40.95 -2.89 3.93
CA ASN A 568 -40.31 -1.59 3.79
C ASN A 568 -40.93 -0.80 2.64
N THR A 569 -41.32 0.45 2.89
CA THR A 569 -41.77 1.39 1.85
C THR A 569 -40.59 2.16 1.25
N PRO A 570 -40.75 2.81 0.08
CA PRO A 570 -39.72 3.69 -0.49
C PRO A 570 -39.24 4.74 0.51
N LEU A 571 -40.14 5.33 1.29
CA LEU A 571 -39.79 6.32 2.32
C LEU A 571 -38.86 5.74 3.39
N MET A 572 -39.10 4.50 3.84
CA MET A 572 -38.25 3.82 4.82
C MET A 572 -36.85 3.55 4.28
N LEU A 573 -36.74 3.06 3.04
CA LEU A 573 -35.44 2.77 2.41
C LEU A 573 -34.63 4.06 2.19
N ALA A 574 -35.28 5.13 1.72
CA ALA A 574 -34.65 6.44 1.55
C ALA A 574 -34.18 7.05 2.88
N ALA A 575 -35.00 6.94 3.93
CA ALA A 575 -34.68 7.43 5.27
C ALA A 575 -33.50 6.68 5.90
N ASN A 576 -33.48 5.34 5.79
CA ASN A 576 -32.39 4.50 6.29
C ASN A 576 -31.07 4.76 5.52
N SER A 577 -31.17 4.98 4.21
CA SER A 577 -30.04 5.21 3.31
C SER A 577 -29.62 6.68 3.21
N LYS A 578 -30.24 7.57 4.01
CA LYS A 578 -29.87 8.98 4.18
C LYS A 578 -30.10 9.86 2.95
N HIS A 579 -30.99 9.46 2.04
CA HIS A 579 -31.29 10.21 0.80
C HIS A 579 -32.32 11.32 1.03
N VAL A 580 -31.87 12.42 1.66
CA VAL A 580 -32.71 13.54 2.12
C VAL A 580 -33.66 14.07 1.03
N GLN A 581 -33.14 14.33 -0.17
CA GLN A 581 -33.96 14.89 -1.27
C GLN A 581 -35.03 13.91 -1.76
N VAL A 582 -34.75 12.60 -1.71
CA VAL A 582 -35.73 11.56 -2.04
C VAL A 582 -36.79 11.47 -0.94
N VAL A 583 -36.39 11.55 0.33
CA VAL A 583 -37.32 11.62 1.47
C VAL A 583 -38.26 12.83 1.31
N GLU A 584 -37.72 14.01 1.03
CA GLU A 584 -38.51 15.22 0.79
C GLU A 584 -39.49 15.05 -0.37
N LEU A 585 -39.03 14.52 -1.50
CA LEU A 585 -39.88 14.29 -2.67
C LEU A 585 -41.01 13.30 -2.38
N LEU A 586 -40.72 12.19 -1.70
CA LEU A 586 -41.72 11.17 -1.33
C LEU A 586 -42.77 11.75 -0.36
N LEU A 587 -42.35 12.52 0.65
CA LEU A 587 -43.26 13.18 1.58
C LEU A 587 -44.16 14.20 0.88
N ASN A 588 -43.59 15.06 0.02
CA ASN A 588 -44.33 16.02 -0.78
C ASN A 588 -45.30 15.35 -1.76
N SER A 589 -45.03 14.10 -2.14
CA SER A 589 -45.88 13.29 -3.02
C SER A 589 -46.93 12.45 -2.27
N GLY A 590 -47.02 12.61 -0.94
CA GLY A 590 -48.04 11.97 -0.12
C GLY A 590 -47.70 10.57 0.41
N ALA A 591 -46.42 10.24 0.57
CA ALA A 591 -46.00 8.98 1.18
C ALA A 591 -46.52 8.86 2.63
N ALA A 592 -46.93 7.66 3.03
CA ALA A 592 -47.41 7.40 4.38
C ALA A 592 -46.28 7.51 5.42
N VAL A 593 -46.19 8.65 6.09
CA VAL A 593 -45.09 9.02 7.00
C VAL A 593 -44.88 8.03 8.16
N ASP A 594 -45.98 7.49 8.71
CA ASP A 594 -45.97 6.55 9.84
C ASP A 594 -46.27 5.09 9.43
N ALA A 595 -46.11 4.76 8.14
CA ALA A 595 -46.15 3.36 7.72
C ALA A 595 -45.12 2.54 8.52
N THR A 596 -45.41 1.25 8.73
CA THR A 596 -44.53 0.35 9.48
C THR A 596 -44.22 -0.90 8.66
N SER A 597 -42.97 -1.34 8.71
CA SER A 597 -42.55 -2.61 8.13
C SER A 597 -43.08 -3.78 8.96
N GLN A 598 -42.90 -5.01 8.48
CA GLN A 598 -43.27 -6.18 9.28
C GLN A 598 -42.54 -6.21 10.62
N SER A 599 -41.30 -5.71 10.67
CA SER A 599 -40.50 -5.58 11.89
C SER A 599 -40.96 -4.47 12.84
N GLY A 600 -41.98 -3.69 12.46
CA GLY A 600 -42.47 -2.55 13.24
C GLY A 600 -41.64 -1.27 13.05
N GLU A 601 -40.63 -1.27 12.18
CA GLU A 601 -39.84 -0.08 11.88
C GLU A 601 -40.61 0.89 10.98
N ASN A 602 -40.50 2.19 11.26
CA ASN A 602 -41.01 3.28 10.41
C ASN A 602 -39.85 4.17 9.93
N ALA A 603 -40.14 5.09 9.02
CA ALA A 603 -39.11 5.96 8.44
C ALA A 603 -38.38 6.81 9.49
N LEU A 604 -39.09 7.30 10.52
CA LEU A 604 -38.50 8.10 11.59
C LEU A 604 -37.51 7.30 12.44
N ARG A 605 -37.87 6.07 12.79
CA ARG A 605 -37.02 5.14 13.55
C ARG A 605 -35.76 4.75 12.79
N LEU A 606 -35.85 4.54 11.48
CA LEU A 606 -34.72 4.23 10.62
C LEU A 606 -33.82 5.46 10.38
N ALA A 607 -34.41 6.64 10.19
CA ALA A 607 -33.67 7.90 10.12
C ALA A 607 -32.94 8.20 11.45
N ALA A 608 -33.58 7.89 12.57
CA ALA A 608 -33.01 8.07 13.90
C ALA A 608 -31.84 7.12 14.15
N TYR A 609 -32.00 5.84 13.80
CA TYR A 609 -30.95 4.82 13.91
C TYR A 609 -29.77 5.10 12.98
N SER A 610 -30.01 5.60 11.76
CA SER A 610 -28.95 5.92 10.80
C SER A 610 -28.25 7.25 11.08
N GLY A 611 -28.84 8.13 11.91
CA GLY A 611 -28.21 9.36 12.36
C GLY A 611 -28.36 10.56 11.43
N ASN A 612 -29.36 10.56 10.53
CA ASN A 612 -29.57 11.69 9.61
C ASN A 612 -30.56 12.71 10.19
N CYS A 613 -30.03 13.78 10.79
CA CYS A 613 -30.83 14.85 11.38
C CYS A 613 -31.80 15.54 10.40
N GLU A 614 -31.44 15.65 9.11
CA GLU A 614 -32.28 16.31 8.13
C GLU A 614 -33.48 15.44 7.74
N CYS A 615 -33.28 14.13 7.55
CA CYS A 615 -34.38 13.19 7.34
C CYS A 615 -35.32 13.18 8.56
N VAL A 616 -34.77 13.17 9.77
CA VAL A 616 -35.57 13.25 11.01
C VAL A 616 -36.38 14.55 11.05
N ARG A 617 -35.77 15.70 10.70
CA ARG A 617 -36.48 16.99 10.65
C ARG A 617 -37.61 16.97 9.63
N LEU A 618 -37.36 16.54 8.40
CA LEU A 618 -38.35 16.47 7.33
C LEU A 618 -39.53 15.55 7.70
N LEU A 619 -39.25 14.39 8.29
CA LEU A 619 -40.26 13.43 8.73
C LEU A 619 -41.15 14.04 9.82
N LEU A 620 -40.55 14.69 10.83
CA LEU A 620 -41.30 15.35 11.90
C LEU A 620 -42.10 16.57 11.40
N ASP A 621 -41.52 17.37 10.50
CA ASP A 621 -42.21 18.51 9.87
C ASP A 621 -43.38 18.05 8.99
N SER A 622 -43.30 16.83 8.45
CA SER A 622 -44.37 16.18 7.68
C SER A 622 -45.36 15.39 8.53
N GLY A 623 -45.29 15.52 9.86
CA GLY A 623 -46.27 14.96 10.79
C GLY A 623 -45.99 13.54 11.28
N ALA A 624 -44.75 13.04 11.17
CA ALA A 624 -44.36 11.78 11.81
C ALA A 624 -44.60 11.83 13.34
N ASP A 625 -45.22 10.79 13.89
CA ASP A 625 -45.37 10.68 15.35
C ASP A 625 -44.00 10.41 16.00
N VAL A 626 -43.48 11.44 16.68
CA VAL A 626 -42.19 11.44 17.39
C VAL A 626 -42.04 10.31 18.41
N ASN A 627 -43.16 9.77 18.91
CA ASN A 627 -43.21 8.71 19.90
C ASN A 627 -43.68 7.37 19.33
N LYS A 628 -43.85 7.25 18.00
CA LYS A 628 -44.33 6.02 17.38
C LYS A 628 -43.33 4.89 17.58
N ALA A 629 -43.67 3.99 18.49
CA ALA A 629 -42.83 2.87 18.86
C ALA A 629 -42.96 1.69 17.87
N GLY A 630 -41.86 0.94 17.72
CA GLY A 630 -41.80 -0.28 16.92
C GLY A 630 -42.09 -1.54 17.72
N ARG A 631 -41.54 -2.68 17.30
CA ARG A 631 -41.54 -3.90 18.13
C ARG A 631 -40.79 -3.66 19.45
N ASN A 632 -41.15 -4.39 20.49
CA ASN A 632 -40.69 -4.20 21.87
C ASN A 632 -40.92 -2.78 22.42
N ASN A 633 -41.88 -2.02 21.89
CA ASN A 633 -42.17 -0.67 22.33
C ASN A 633 -40.96 0.30 22.27
N CYS A 634 -39.94 -0.02 21.46
CA CYS A 634 -38.78 0.87 21.28
C CYS A 634 -39.24 2.16 20.59
N SER A 635 -38.82 3.32 21.09
CA SER A 635 -39.14 4.65 20.55
C SER A 635 -38.09 5.11 19.50
N PRO A 636 -38.40 6.13 18.67
CA PRO A 636 -37.39 6.76 17.82
C PRO A 636 -36.21 7.34 18.60
N LEU A 637 -36.45 7.85 19.82
CA LEU A 637 -35.40 8.35 20.71
C LEU A 637 -34.45 7.22 21.13
N GLN A 638 -34.96 6.05 21.53
CA GLN A 638 -34.13 4.88 21.82
C GLN A 638 -33.33 4.41 20.59
N ASN A 639 -33.91 4.44 19.38
CA ASN A 639 -33.15 4.11 18.16
C ASN A 639 -32.00 5.09 17.90
N SER A 640 -32.17 6.38 18.18
CA SER A 640 -31.07 7.36 18.07
C SER A 640 -29.94 7.10 19.06
N ILE A 641 -30.28 6.60 20.26
CA ILE A 641 -29.33 6.22 21.30
C ILE A 641 -28.62 4.93 20.89
N LEU A 642 -29.35 3.91 20.40
CA LEU A 642 -28.77 2.67 19.87
C LEU A 642 -27.77 2.94 18.73
N GLY A 643 -28.05 3.92 17.86
CA GLY A 643 -27.13 4.38 16.81
C GLY A 643 -25.99 5.29 17.30
N GLY A 644 -26.03 5.75 18.55
CA GLY A 644 -25.03 6.66 19.13
C GLY A 644 -25.11 8.10 18.60
N HIS A 645 -26.30 8.57 18.21
CA HIS A 645 -26.51 9.82 17.48
C HIS A 645 -27.09 10.92 18.39
N ILE A 646 -26.22 11.59 19.15
CA ILE A 646 -26.61 12.62 20.12
C ILE A 646 -27.37 13.82 19.51
N GLU A 647 -27.00 14.28 18.32
CA GLU A 647 -27.69 15.42 17.68
C GLU A 647 -29.11 15.05 17.22
N VAL A 648 -29.34 13.79 16.85
CA VAL A 648 -30.67 13.27 16.58
C VAL A 648 -31.47 13.16 17.88
N ALA A 649 -30.86 12.68 18.97
CA ALA A 649 -31.52 12.61 20.27
C ALA A 649 -31.97 14.00 20.75
N LYS A 650 -31.11 15.02 20.65
CA LYS A 650 -31.46 16.43 20.93
C LYS A 650 -32.63 16.92 20.09
N LEU A 651 -32.59 16.63 18.78
CA LEU A 651 -33.65 17.01 17.86
C LEU A 651 -34.98 16.35 18.25
N LEU A 652 -35.00 15.05 18.53
CA LEU A 652 -36.20 14.32 18.94
C LEU A 652 -36.77 14.86 20.26
N LEU A 653 -35.93 15.12 21.27
CA LEU A 653 -36.34 15.72 22.55
C LEU A 653 -36.95 17.11 22.33
N SER A 654 -36.30 17.95 21.52
CA SER A 654 -36.82 19.30 21.19
C SER A 654 -38.18 19.28 20.46
N ARG A 655 -38.54 18.14 19.86
CA ARG A 655 -39.78 17.91 19.12
C ARG A 655 -40.80 17.08 19.93
N GLY A 656 -40.59 16.90 21.23
CA GLY A 656 -41.57 16.27 22.14
C GLY A 656 -41.44 14.75 22.27
N ALA A 657 -40.26 14.19 22.00
CA ALA A 657 -39.98 12.80 22.34
C ALA A 657 -40.06 12.59 23.86
N ARG A 658 -40.69 11.49 24.29
CA ARG A 658 -40.83 11.14 25.70
C ARG A 658 -39.50 10.67 26.28
N ILE A 659 -38.99 11.43 27.24
CA ILE A 659 -37.76 11.10 27.97
C ILE A 659 -37.94 9.94 28.96
N ASP A 660 -39.17 9.59 29.28
CA ASP A 660 -39.55 8.46 30.12
C ASP A 660 -40.02 7.25 29.29
N ALA A 661 -39.84 7.28 27.97
CA ALA A 661 -40.17 6.15 27.10
C ALA A 661 -39.39 4.91 27.54
N ALA A 662 -40.13 3.84 27.81
CA ALA A 662 -39.61 2.54 28.19
C ALA A 662 -39.97 1.50 27.14
N ASP A 663 -39.05 0.59 26.87
CA ASP A 663 -39.31 -0.54 25.97
C ASP A 663 -40.14 -1.65 26.66
N GLY A 664 -40.26 -2.80 26.00
CA GLY A 664 -41.03 -3.94 26.47
C GLY A 664 -40.47 -4.60 27.73
N ASP A 665 -39.18 -4.39 28.03
CA ASP A 665 -38.51 -4.88 29.25
C ASP A 665 -38.54 -3.82 30.37
N GLY A 666 -39.08 -2.63 30.07
CA GLY A 666 -39.17 -1.49 30.97
C GLY A 666 -37.89 -0.64 30.99
N ASP A 667 -36.95 -0.86 30.08
CA ASP A 667 -35.73 -0.08 29.99
C ASP A 667 -36.03 1.30 29.40
N THR A 668 -35.79 2.35 30.19
CA THR A 668 -35.94 3.74 29.74
C THR A 668 -34.80 4.13 28.79
N VAL A 669 -34.95 5.25 28.07
CA VAL A 669 -33.85 5.86 27.28
C VAL A 669 -32.55 6.05 28.08
N LEU A 670 -32.66 6.29 29.39
CA LEU A 670 -31.50 6.41 30.27
C LEU A 670 -30.86 5.05 30.55
N HIS A 671 -31.64 3.98 30.71
CA HIS A 671 -31.10 2.62 30.81
C HIS A 671 -30.31 2.25 29.55
N GLU A 672 -30.87 2.53 28.38
CA GLU A 672 -30.25 2.22 27.09
C GLU A 672 -28.96 3.04 26.88
N ALA A 673 -28.96 4.33 27.19
CA ALA A 673 -27.78 5.18 27.09
C ALA A 673 -26.66 4.74 28.04
N VAL A 674 -27.02 4.30 29.25
CA VAL A 674 -26.07 3.74 30.22
C VAL A 674 -25.57 2.38 29.76
N LEU A 675 -26.42 1.50 29.25
CA LEU A 675 -26.07 0.17 28.77
C LEU A 675 -24.98 0.20 27.68
N HIS A 676 -25.07 1.18 26.77
CA HIS A 676 -24.09 1.38 25.68
C HIS A 676 -22.92 2.30 26.04
N GLY A 677 -22.81 2.74 27.30
CA GLY A 677 -21.68 3.55 27.76
C GLY A 677 -21.62 4.98 27.21
N GLN A 678 -22.74 5.57 26.81
CA GLN A 678 -22.79 6.85 26.11
C GLN A 678 -22.87 8.05 27.08
N LEU A 679 -21.73 8.41 27.69
CA LEU A 679 -21.66 9.44 28.74
C LEU A 679 -22.31 10.78 28.35
N ASP A 680 -22.10 11.27 27.13
CA ASP A 680 -22.65 12.56 26.68
C ASP A 680 -24.18 12.51 26.48
N VAL A 681 -24.71 11.36 26.04
CA VAL A 681 -26.15 11.13 25.93
C VAL A 681 -26.76 10.99 27.32
N VAL A 682 -26.10 10.27 28.24
CA VAL A 682 -26.52 10.18 29.64
C VAL A 682 -26.59 11.58 30.28
N ARG A 683 -25.58 12.43 30.04
CA ARG A 683 -25.58 13.82 30.52
C ARG A 683 -26.77 14.60 29.96
N LEU A 684 -26.98 14.54 28.65
CA LEU A 684 -28.10 15.21 27.99
C LEU A 684 -29.45 14.76 28.58
N LEU A 685 -29.67 13.46 28.73
CA LEU A 685 -30.91 12.91 29.26
C LEU A 685 -31.15 13.35 30.72
N LEU A 686 -30.11 13.36 31.56
CA LEU A 686 -30.23 13.82 32.95
C LEU A 686 -30.48 15.34 33.03
N GLU A 687 -29.90 16.13 32.12
CA GLU A 687 -30.15 17.57 32.02
C GLU A 687 -31.58 17.87 31.56
N ASP A 688 -32.15 17.04 30.69
CA ASP A 688 -33.51 17.16 30.17
C ASP A 688 -34.57 16.49 31.06
N GLY A 689 -34.16 16.01 32.25
CA GLY A 689 -35.07 15.58 33.32
C GLY A 689 -35.36 14.08 33.39
N ALA A 690 -34.52 13.22 32.80
CA ALA A 690 -34.65 11.78 32.94
C ALA A 690 -34.53 11.35 34.41
N ASP A 691 -35.41 10.47 34.88
CA ASP A 691 -35.37 9.96 36.24
C ASP A 691 -34.15 9.05 36.43
N VAL A 692 -33.17 9.57 37.18
CA VAL A 692 -31.91 8.88 37.54
C VAL A 692 -32.14 7.59 38.33
N ASN A 693 -33.30 7.44 38.97
CA ASN A 693 -33.70 6.29 39.78
C ASN A 693 -34.82 5.46 39.15
N ALA A 694 -35.13 5.67 37.86
CA ALA A 694 -36.10 4.85 37.15
C ALA A 694 -35.77 3.36 37.30
N VAL A 695 -36.78 2.50 37.44
CA VAL A 695 -36.59 1.06 37.55
C VAL A 695 -37.23 0.34 36.35
N ASN A 696 -36.49 -0.57 35.72
CA ASN A 696 -37.03 -1.42 34.66
C ASN A 696 -37.85 -2.60 35.22
N GLY A 697 -38.36 -3.47 34.35
CA GLY A 697 -39.19 -4.63 34.73
C GLY A 697 -38.52 -5.63 35.67
N MET A 698 -37.19 -5.61 35.78
CA MET A 698 -36.40 -6.44 36.69
C MET A 698 -36.02 -5.71 38.00
N GLY A 699 -36.43 -4.45 38.16
CA GLY A 699 -36.07 -3.60 39.30
C GLY A 699 -34.68 -2.97 39.17
N TRP A 700 -34.09 -2.95 37.98
CA TRP A 700 -32.77 -2.37 37.75
C TRP A 700 -32.89 -0.86 37.58
N THR A 701 -32.01 -0.10 38.22
CA THR A 701 -31.82 1.33 37.96
C THR A 701 -30.68 1.57 36.97
N PRO A 702 -30.58 2.77 36.37
CA PRO A 702 -29.42 3.15 35.57
C PRO A 702 -28.10 2.93 36.32
N LEU A 703 -28.06 3.18 37.65
CA LEU A 703 -26.87 2.94 38.46
C LEU A 703 -26.53 1.45 38.57
N THR A 704 -27.52 0.56 38.66
CA THR A 704 -27.28 -0.90 38.64
C THR A 704 -26.74 -1.36 37.28
N VAL A 705 -27.27 -0.83 36.17
CA VAL A 705 -26.74 -1.11 34.81
C VAL A 705 -25.30 -0.62 34.68
N ALA A 706 -25.02 0.62 35.11
CA ALA A 706 -23.65 1.18 35.11
C ALA A 706 -22.68 0.35 35.96
N SER A 707 -23.16 -0.19 37.08
CA SER A 707 -22.38 -1.02 38.01
C SER A 707 -22.10 -2.41 37.45
N GLN A 708 -23.07 -3.02 36.76
CA GLN A 708 -22.87 -4.29 36.06
C GLN A 708 -21.89 -4.13 34.89
N ARG A 709 -22.02 -3.05 34.11
CA ARG A 709 -21.18 -2.79 32.92
C ARG A 709 -19.81 -2.17 33.24
N GLY A 710 -19.58 -1.77 34.48
CA GLY A 710 -18.33 -1.13 34.93
C GLY A 710 -18.09 0.24 34.32
N HIS A 711 -19.14 1.00 34.02
CA HIS A 711 -19.03 2.34 33.45
C HIS A 711 -18.80 3.38 34.55
N THR A 712 -17.56 3.48 35.03
CA THR A 712 -17.18 4.32 36.18
C THR A 712 -17.61 5.78 36.05
N ASP A 713 -17.34 6.42 34.90
CA ASP A 713 -17.66 7.84 34.72
C ASP A 713 -19.18 8.09 34.70
N ILE A 714 -19.94 7.14 34.15
CA ILE A 714 -21.40 7.17 34.15
C ILE A 714 -21.95 6.91 35.55
N ALA A 715 -21.43 5.91 36.27
CA ALA A 715 -21.81 5.63 37.65
C ALA A 715 -21.53 6.85 38.55
N ALA A 716 -20.38 7.51 38.38
CA ALA A 716 -20.03 8.74 39.08
C ALA A 716 -21.02 9.87 38.76
N LEU A 717 -21.34 10.08 37.48
CA LEU A 717 -22.32 11.08 37.06
C LEU A 717 -23.73 10.79 37.61
N LEU A 718 -24.18 9.55 37.56
CA LEU A 718 -25.49 9.15 38.10
C LEU A 718 -25.57 9.41 39.60
N VAL A 719 -24.54 9.02 40.36
CA VAL A 719 -24.42 9.31 41.80
C VAL A 719 -24.38 10.81 42.07
N GLU A 720 -23.63 11.59 41.29
CA GLU A 720 -23.59 13.05 41.38
C GLU A 720 -24.99 13.66 41.17
N LYS A 721 -25.78 13.09 40.25
CA LYS A 721 -27.14 13.51 39.93
C LYS A 721 -28.22 12.91 40.84
N GLY A 722 -27.84 12.24 41.93
CA GLY A 722 -28.77 11.78 42.96
C GLY A 722 -29.27 10.34 42.80
N ALA A 723 -28.52 9.48 42.09
CA ALA A 723 -28.80 8.05 42.08
C ALA A 723 -28.71 7.44 43.49
N MET A 724 -29.74 6.70 43.87
CA MET A 724 -29.82 5.99 45.14
C MET A 724 -28.98 4.72 45.08
N VAL A 725 -28.00 4.60 45.98
CA VAL A 725 -27.02 3.49 46.00
C VAL A 725 -27.60 2.17 46.56
N GLU A 726 -28.69 2.25 47.32
CA GLU A 726 -29.32 1.13 48.03
C GLU A 726 -30.57 0.54 47.34
N VAL A 727 -30.87 0.94 46.08
CA VAL A 727 -32.01 0.38 45.36
C VAL A 727 -31.77 -1.09 45.08
N ARG A 728 -32.76 -1.92 45.40
CA ARG A 728 -32.70 -3.37 45.23
C ARG A 728 -33.46 -3.79 43.98
N THR A 729 -32.81 -4.62 43.19
CA THR A 729 -33.44 -5.36 42.08
C THR A 729 -34.43 -6.41 42.60
N SER A 730 -35.16 -7.05 41.68
CA SER A 730 -36.05 -8.17 42.01
C SER A 730 -35.36 -9.35 42.72
N ASP A 731 -34.05 -9.52 42.56
CA ASP A 731 -33.22 -10.51 43.27
C ASP A 731 -32.62 -9.97 44.60
N GLU A 732 -33.16 -8.86 45.12
CA GLU A 732 -32.67 -8.14 46.30
C GLU A 732 -31.22 -7.60 46.19
N ARG A 733 -30.66 -7.56 44.98
CA ARG A 733 -29.27 -7.10 44.76
C ARG A 733 -29.20 -5.59 44.55
N THR A 734 -28.23 -4.93 45.19
CA THR A 734 -27.92 -3.50 44.98
C THR A 734 -26.80 -3.31 43.95
N ALA A 735 -26.58 -2.05 43.55
CA ALA A 735 -25.48 -1.65 42.67
C ALA A 735 -24.11 -2.17 43.17
N LEU A 736 -23.88 -2.18 44.49
CA LEU A 736 -22.64 -2.68 45.10
C LEU A 736 -22.44 -4.17 44.85
N VAL A 737 -23.52 -4.97 44.94
CA VAL A 737 -23.47 -6.42 44.70
C VAL A 737 -23.13 -6.72 43.24
N PHE A 738 -23.66 -5.94 42.28
CA PHE A 738 -23.31 -6.08 40.86
C PHE A 738 -21.88 -5.60 40.57
N ALA A 739 -21.46 -4.44 41.10
CA ALA A 739 -20.10 -3.94 40.94
C ALA A 739 -19.05 -4.93 41.51
N ALA A 740 -19.36 -5.54 42.66
CA ALA A 740 -18.50 -6.53 43.29
C ALA A 740 -18.49 -7.89 42.54
N GLU A 741 -19.60 -8.31 41.93
CA GLU A 741 -19.64 -9.52 41.10
C GLU A 741 -18.93 -9.33 39.75
N GLU A 742 -19.07 -8.18 39.11
CA GLU A 742 -18.55 -7.95 37.75
C GLU A 742 -17.12 -7.37 37.75
N GLY A 743 -16.51 -7.14 38.91
CA GLY A 743 -15.10 -6.75 39.00
C GLY A 743 -14.84 -5.25 38.87
N SER A 744 -15.86 -4.42 39.07
CA SER A 744 -15.81 -2.97 38.86
C SER A 744 -15.25 -2.22 40.07
N LEU A 745 -13.93 -2.33 40.32
CA LEU A 745 -13.26 -1.80 41.51
C LEU A 745 -13.56 -0.32 41.80
N GLU A 746 -13.48 0.55 40.78
CA GLU A 746 -13.71 1.98 40.98
C GLU A 746 -15.19 2.31 41.24
N VAL A 747 -16.12 1.50 40.72
CA VAL A 747 -17.55 1.62 41.06
C VAL A 747 -17.79 1.13 42.49
N VAL A 748 -17.15 0.03 42.92
CA VAL A 748 -17.19 -0.43 44.32
C VAL A 748 -16.69 0.66 45.25
N ARG A 749 -15.54 1.29 44.95
CA ARG A 749 -14.98 2.40 45.73
C ARG A 749 -15.95 3.56 45.80
N LEU A 750 -16.48 4.01 44.66
CA LEU A 750 -17.47 5.09 44.58
C LEU A 750 -18.70 4.79 45.44
N LEU A 751 -19.24 3.57 45.37
CA LEU A 751 -20.44 3.19 46.11
C LEU A 751 -20.19 3.13 47.62
N LEU A 752 -19.05 2.58 48.05
CA LEU A 752 -18.64 2.56 49.47
C LEU A 752 -18.41 3.98 50.00
N ASP A 753 -17.74 4.85 49.24
CA ASP A 753 -17.54 6.26 49.58
C ASP A 753 -18.88 7.03 49.74
N LYS A 754 -19.95 6.52 49.12
CA LYS A 754 -21.32 7.06 49.20
C LYS A 754 -22.21 6.32 50.20
N GLY A 755 -21.63 5.48 51.04
CA GLY A 755 -22.30 4.83 52.15
C GLY A 755 -23.11 3.60 51.77
N ALA A 756 -22.75 2.91 50.69
CA ALA A 756 -23.38 1.64 50.34
C ALA A 756 -23.16 0.58 51.43
N ASP A 757 -24.19 -0.20 51.77
CA ASP A 757 -24.10 -1.25 52.79
C ASP A 757 -23.20 -2.39 52.31
N ILE A 758 -22.01 -2.46 52.90
CA ILE A 758 -20.96 -3.42 52.55
C ILE A 758 -21.37 -4.89 52.79
N ASN A 759 -22.35 -5.12 53.67
CA ASN A 759 -22.82 -6.46 54.05
C ASN A 759 -24.25 -6.73 53.56
N VAL A 760 -24.74 -5.97 52.58
CA VAL A 760 -26.06 -6.18 51.99
C VAL A 760 -26.24 -7.61 51.48
N LEU A 761 -27.43 -8.18 51.69
CA LEU A 761 -27.74 -9.57 51.33
C LEU A 761 -28.66 -9.63 50.12
N ASP A 762 -28.34 -10.49 49.16
CA ASP A 762 -29.25 -10.89 48.10
C ASP A 762 -30.22 -12.02 48.55
N VAL A 763 -31.13 -12.45 47.66
CA VAL A 763 -32.07 -13.56 47.94
C VAL A 763 -31.40 -14.90 48.34
N GLY A 764 -30.11 -15.06 48.07
CA GLY A 764 -29.31 -16.22 48.46
C GLY A 764 -28.54 -16.04 49.77
N ASN A 765 -28.79 -14.97 50.52
CA ASN A 765 -27.98 -14.47 51.64
C ASN A 765 -26.51 -14.23 51.25
N GLN A 766 -26.23 -13.79 50.03
CA GLN A 766 -24.87 -13.53 49.57
C GLN A 766 -24.51 -12.05 49.66
N THR A 767 -23.37 -11.76 50.29
CA THR A 767 -22.81 -10.40 50.41
C THR A 767 -22.03 -10.00 49.15
N PRO A 768 -21.75 -8.69 48.93
CA PRO A 768 -20.78 -8.24 47.93
C PRO A 768 -19.44 -8.97 48.03
N LEU A 769 -18.96 -9.23 49.26
CA LEU A 769 -17.74 -9.97 49.53
C LEU A 769 -17.82 -11.42 49.01
N MET A 770 -18.96 -12.10 49.20
CA MET A 770 -19.17 -13.44 48.65
C MET A 770 -19.21 -13.45 47.12
N LYS A 771 -19.85 -12.45 46.49
CA LYS A 771 -19.88 -12.36 45.02
C LYS A 771 -18.49 -12.11 44.44
N ALA A 772 -17.75 -11.18 45.04
CA ALA A 772 -16.35 -10.92 44.70
C ALA A 772 -15.49 -12.18 44.90
N ALA A 773 -15.74 -12.93 45.98
CA ALA A 773 -15.03 -14.16 46.29
C ALA A 773 -15.38 -15.34 45.37
N TYR A 774 -16.64 -15.43 44.93
CA TYR A 774 -17.11 -16.42 43.97
C TYR A 774 -16.45 -16.23 42.60
N ARG A 775 -16.35 -14.98 42.14
CA ARG A 775 -15.79 -14.60 40.83
C ARG A 775 -14.27 -14.46 40.82
N GLY A 776 -13.64 -14.26 41.97
CA GLY A 776 -12.18 -14.20 42.12
C GLY A 776 -11.58 -12.79 42.10
N HIS A 777 -12.36 -11.76 42.44
CA HIS A 777 -11.95 -10.36 42.34
C HIS A 777 -11.10 -9.94 43.54
N GLU A 778 -9.81 -10.27 43.53
CA GLU A 778 -8.93 -10.09 44.69
C GLU A 778 -8.83 -8.65 45.21
N GLU A 779 -8.72 -7.66 44.31
CA GLU A 779 -8.62 -6.24 44.72
C GLU A 779 -9.91 -5.74 45.36
N ILE A 780 -11.06 -6.23 44.90
CA ILE A 780 -12.37 -5.92 45.50
C ILE A 780 -12.52 -6.62 46.84
N VAL A 781 -12.08 -7.89 46.96
CA VAL A 781 -12.08 -8.60 48.24
C VAL A 781 -11.22 -7.87 49.26
N ARG A 782 -10.00 -7.44 48.89
CA ARG A 782 -9.14 -6.64 49.76
C ARG A 782 -9.82 -5.31 50.12
N LEU A 783 -10.36 -4.58 49.14
CA LEU A 783 -11.06 -3.32 49.38
C LEU A 783 -12.26 -3.48 50.32
N LEU A 784 -13.05 -4.54 50.16
CA LEU A 784 -14.21 -4.82 51.00
C LEU A 784 -13.76 -5.18 52.43
N LEU A 785 -12.75 -6.04 52.59
CA LEU A 785 -12.18 -6.38 53.90
C LEU A 785 -11.55 -5.18 54.61
N ASP A 786 -10.80 -4.36 53.87
CA ASP A 786 -10.19 -3.11 54.36
C ASP A 786 -11.25 -2.09 54.82
N ASN A 787 -12.48 -2.20 54.31
CA ASN A 787 -13.65 -1.43 54.74
C ASN A 787 -14.59 -2.21 55.69
N ASN A 788 -14.07 -3.22 56.38
CA ASN A 788 -14.76 -4.00 57.41
C ASN A 788 -15.95 -4.85 56.89
N ALA A 789 -15.86 -5.41 55.69
CA ALA A 789 -16.82 -6.43 55.25
C ALA A 789 -16.77 -7.66 56.15
N ASP A 790 -17.93 -8.19 56.52
CA ASP A 790 -18.05 -9.33 57.40
C ASP A 790 -17.86 -10.64 56.61
N ALA A 791 -16.73 -11.30 56.84
CA ALA A 791 -16.37 -12.56 56.21
C ALA A 791 -17.08 -13.78 56.83
N GLU A 792 -17.69 -13.64 58.01
CA GLU A 792 -18.35 -14.71 58.76
C GLU A 792 -19.81 -14.93 58.35
N ILE A 793 -20.40 -13.98 57.60
CA ILE A 793 -21.72 -14.19 57.01
C ILE A 793 -21.66 -15.43 56.11
N VAL A 794 -22.74 -16.22 56.12
CA VAL A 794 -22.87 -17.42 55.28
C VAL A 794 -24.12 -17.32 54.40
N SER A 795 -23.99 -17.79 53.16
CA SER A 795 -25.14 -17.93 52.25
C SER A 795 -26.18 -18.91 52.79
N ILE A 796 -27.35 -18.98 52.14
CA ILE A 796 -28.40 -19.96 52.44
C ILE A 796 -27.90 -21.42 52.39
N SER A 797 -26.82 -21.67 51.63
CA SER A 797 -26.16 -22.97 51.54
C SER A 797 -25.14 -23.26 52.65
N GLY A 798 -25.01 -22.36 53.63
CA GLY A 798 -24.06 -22.45 54.74
C GLY A 798 -22.61 -22.15 54.37
N ARG A 799 -22.36 -21.55 53.20
CA ARG A 799 -21.01 -21.26 52.70
C ARG A 799 -20.61 -19.81 52.97
N SER A 800 -19.46 -19.60 53.61
CA SER A 800 -18.81 -18.28 53.77
C SER A 800 -18.13 -17.83 52.46
N ALA A 801 -17.66 -16.58 52.42
CA ALA A 801 -16.90 -16.07 51.28
C ALA A 801 -15.64 -16.92 50.99
N ALA A 802 -14.95 -17.38 52.05
CA ALA A 802 -13.78 -18.25 51.92
C ALA A 802 -14.15 -19.60 51.31
N GLU A 803 -15.23 -20.22 51.78
CA GLU A 803 -15.70 -21.51 51.26
C GLU A 803 -16.17 -21.40 49.80
N MET A 804 -16.81 -20.28 49.43
CA MET A 804 -17.16 -20.00 48.04
C MET A 804 -15.92 -19.84 47.16
N ALA A 805 -14.90 -19.09 47.61
CA ALA A 805 -13.63 -18.97 46.89
C ALA A 805 -12.95 -20.33 46.71
N ARG A 806 -12.93 -21.17 47.75
CA ARG A 806 -12.32 -22.50 47.72
C ARG A 806 -13.03 -23.45 46.75
N ILE A 807 -14.36 -23.53 46.81
CA ILE A 807 -15.16 -24.41 45.95
C ILE A 807 -15.04 -24.00 44.48
N ASN A 808 -14.93 -22.70 44.19
CA ASN A 808 -14.84 -22.16 42.83
C ASN A 808 -13.40 -21.97 42.34
N GLY A 809 -12.40 -22.62 42.97
CA GLY A 809 -11.00 -22.58 42.50
C GLY A 809 -10.31 -21.22 42.63
N ARG A 810 -10.84 -20.28 43.42
CA ARG A 810 -10.28 -18.94 43.65
C ARG A 810 -9.24 -18.98 44.78
N TYR A 811 -8.16 -19.72 44.57
CA TYR A 811 -7.17 -20.01 45.62
C TYR A 811 -6.55 -18.78 46.25
N GLU A 812 -6.28 -17.74 45.47
CA GLU A 812 -5.67 -16.51 45.98
C GLU A 812 -6.65 -15.69 46.81
N VAL A 813 -7.91 -15.62 46.40
CA VAL A 813 -8.97 -15.02 47.22
C VAL A 813 -9.22 -15.81 48.50
N TRP A 814 -9.24 -17.14 48.41
CA TRP A 814 -9.34 -18.01 49.59
C TRP A 814 -8.16 -17.76 50.54
N ARG A 815 -6.94 -17.60 50.01
CA ARG A 815 -5.74 -17.25 50.79
C ARG A 815 -5.87 -15.89 51.48
N ILE A 816 -6.33 -14.85 50.77
CA ILE A 816 -6.56 -13.51 51.35
C ILE A 816 -7.56 -13.58 52.50
N LEU A 817 -8.68 -14.29 52.31
CA LEU A 817 -9.70 -14.46 53.33
C LEU A 817 -9.18 -15.25 54.54
N GLN A 818 -8.36 -16.29 54.33
CA GLN A 818 -7.69 -17.04 55.39
C GLN A 818 -6.62 -16.22 56.12
N GLU A 819 -5.85 -15.39 55.42
CA GLU A 819 -4.85 -14.51 56.03
C GLU A 819 -5.51 -13.44 56.90
N HIS A 820 -6.66 -12.90 56.49
CA HIS A 820 -7.47 -11.98 57.29
C HIS A 820 -8.06 -12.67 58.55
N GLU A 821 -8.49 -13.94 58.46
CA GLU A 821 -8.89 -14.77 59.62
C GLU A 821 -7.71 -15.08 60.58
N LEU A 822 -6.47 -15.11 60.07
CA LEU A 822 -5.25 -15.39 60.84
C LEU A 822 -4.64 -14.12 61.48
N ASP A 823 -4.72 -12.96 60.82
CA ASP A 823 -4.20 -11.67 61.32
C ASP A 823 -5.03 -11.11 62.48
N THR A 824 -6.34 -11.39 62.54
CA THR A 824 -7.20 -11.04 63.69
C THR A 824 -6.85 -11.81 64.97
N ASN A 825 -6.04 -12.89 64.88
CA ASN A 825 -5.75 -13.81 65.98
C ASN A 825 -4.30 -13.79 66.52
N LYS A 826 -3.40 -12.90 66.07
CA LYS A 826 -2.00 -12.86 66.55
C LYS A 826 -1.40 -11.46 66.77
N ALA A 827 -1.72 -10.87 67.91
CA ALA A 827 -0.85 -9.91 68.58
C ALA A 827 -0.07 -10.61 69.72
N ASP A 828 1.04 -11.31 69.43
CA ASP A 828 2.27 -11.30 70.25
C ASP A 828 3.41 -12.20 69.68
N ARG A 829 4.63 -11.64 69.69
CA ARG A 829 5.98 -12.25 69.57
C ARG A 829 6.52 -12.80 68.23
N SER A 830 7.35 -11.93 67.65
CA SER A 830 8.73 -12.08 67.17
C SER A 830 9.22 -13.34 66.41
N SER A 831 9.60 -13.05 65.17
CA SER A 831 10.83 -13.44 64.45
C SER A 831 11.00 -14.88 63.92
N SER A 832 11.00 -14.93 62.58
CA SER A 832 11.73 -15.85 61.69
C SER A 832 11.25 -17.31 61.75
N THR A 833 10.91 -18.00 60.65
CA THR A 833 11.57 -18.03 59.35
C THR A 833 10.69 -18.87 58.38
N ILE A 834 10.89 -18.68 57.07
CA ILE A 834 10.57 -19.59 55.95
C ILE A 834 9.09 -19.69 55.55
N VAL A 835 8.66 -18.74 54.71
CA VAL A 835 7.61 -19.01 53.70
C VAL A 835 8.26 -19.79 52.57
N THR A 836 7.85 -21.04 52.39
CA THR A 836 8.05 -21.76 51.13
C THR A 836 7.29 -21.00 50.04
N ARG A 837 8.03 -20.17 49.29
CA ARG A 837 7.57 -19.52 48.05
C ARG A 837 6.87 -20.57 47.19
N GLN A 838 5.57 -20.40 46.94
CA GLN A 838 5.06 -20.88 45.66
C GLN A 838 5.90 -20.18 44.60
N SER A 839 6.61 -21.00 43.82
CA SER A 839 7.40 -20.54 42.70
C SER A 839 6.47 -19.78 41.76
N LYS A 840 6.46 -18.45 41.86
CA LYS A 840 5.79 -17.61 40.86
C LYS A 840 6.30 -18.07 39.48
N PRO A 841 5.42 -18.12 38.46
CA PRO A 841 5.83 -18.53 37.12
C PRO A 841 7.03 -17.70 36.66
N ASP A 842 7.92 -18.29 35.86
CA ASP A 842 9.14 -17.60 35.41
C ASP A 842 8.88 -16.34 34.56
N TRP A 843 7.62 -16.10 34.15
CA TRP A 843 7.18 -14.89 33.44
C TRP A 843 6.63 -13.81 34.39
N PHE A 844 6.53 -14.08 35.69
CA PHE A 844 5.86 -13.18 36.62
C PHE A 844 6.68 -11.92 36.92
N ILE A 845 6.04 -10.74 36.79
CA ILE A 845 6.59 -9.45 37.20
C ILE A 845 5.69 -8.86 38.30
N PRO A 846 6.23 -8.48 39.48
CA PRO A 846 5.44 -7.84 40.53
C PRO A 846 4.90 -6.47 40.09
N SER A 847 3.65 -6.18 40.44
CA SER A 847 2.96 -4.91 40.11
C SER A 847 3.76 -3.65 40.50
N ARG A 848 4.39 -3.66 41.68
CA ARG A 848 5.24 -2.58 42.20
C ARG A 848 6.46 -2.22 41.34
N GLU A 849 6.91 -3.12 40.47
CA GLU A 849 8.06 -2.84 39.58
C GLU A 849 7.65 -2.09 38.31
N VAL A 850 6.34 -1.97 38.06
CA VAL A 850 5.78 -1.41 36.83
C VAL A 850 5.00 -0.14 37.14
N ARG A 851 5.38 0.96 36.47
CA ARG A 851 4.71 2.25 36.56
C ARG A 851 4.13 2.59 35.20
N LYS A 852 2.81 2.61 35.06
CA LYS A 852 2.13 3.02 33.84
C LYS A 852 1.87 4.53 33.82
N ASP A 853 1.83 5.11 32.62
CA ASP A 853 1.41 6.49 32.39
C ASP A 853 -0.10 6.63 32.67
N ARG A 854 -0.56 7.87 32.90
CA ARG A 854 -1.95 8.14 33.29
C ARG A 854 -2.97 7.83 32.19
N GLU A 855 -2.60 8.07 30.93
CA GLU A 855 -3.50 7.88 29.80
C GLU A 855 -3.06 6.70 28.93
N PRO A 856 -4.00 5.84 28.49
CA PRO A 856 -3.72 4.83 27.49
C PRO A 856 -3.51 5.48 26.13
N PHE A 857 -2.57 4.96 25.34
CA PHE A 857 -2.34 5.45 23.97
C PHE A 857 -3.00 4.55 22.91
N SER A 858 -3.55 3.40 23.31
CA SER A 858 -4.33 2.51 22.47
C SER A 858 -5.32 1.70 23.31
N SER A 859 -6.43 1.29 22.72
CA SER A 859 -7.45 0.45 23.32
C SER A 859 -7.96 -0.57 22.30
N GLY A 860 -8.34 -1.75 22.77
CA GLY A 860 -8.89 -2.81 21.92
C GLY A 860 -9.80 -3.75 22.71
N SER A 861 -10.27 -4.81 22.05
CA SER A 861 -11.27 -5.77 22.57
C SER A 861 -10.88 -6.46 23.89
N PHE A 862 -9.59 -6.47 24.23
CA PHE A 862 -9.03 -7.14 25.41
C PHE A 862 -8.45 -6.19 26.46
N GLY A 863 -8.64 -4.87 26.30
CA GLY A 863 -8.27 -3.87 27.32
C GLY A 863 -7.48 -2.68 26.81
N LYS A 864 -6.99 -1.87 27.75
CA LYS A 864 -6.23 -0.63 27.50
C LYS A 864 -4.73 -0.90 27.43
N VAL A 865 -4.03 -0.15 26.59
CA VAL A 865 -2.58 -0.25 26.38
C VAL A 865 -1.93 1.05 26.81
N TYR A 866 -1.02 0.96 27.77
CA TYR A 866 -0.32 2.10 28.35
C TYR A 866 1.15 2.05 27.98
N ARG A 867 1.77 3.22 27.84
CA ARG A 867 3.22 3.30 27.99
C ARG A 867 3.54 3.31 29.48
N GLY A 868 4.68 2.77 29.84
CA GLY A 868 5.10 2.69 31.23
C GLY A 868 6.58 2.43 31.37
N TRP A 869 6.97 2.14 32.60
CA TRP A 869 8.32 1.81 33.00
C TRP A 869 8.27 0.52 33.79
N TRP A 870 9.08 -0.46 33.41
CA TRP A 870 9.41 -1.59 34.27
C TRP A 870 10.86 -1.40 34.71
N LEU A 871 11.07 -1.19 36.01
CA LEU A 871 12.32 -0.68 36.56
C LEU A 871 12.78 0.60 35.85
N SER A 872 13.89 0.57 35.12
CA SER A 872 14.43 1.71 34.35
C SER A 872 14.26 1.56 32.83
N THR A 873 13.48 0.58 32.38
CA THR A 873 13.24 0.30 30.96
C THR A 873 11.86 0.79 30.56
N ARG A 874 11.77 1.49 29.43
CA ARG A 874 10.49 1.91 28.84
C ARG A 874 9.78 0.68 28.25
N VAL A 875 8.52 0.48 28.61
CA VAL A 875 7.73 -0.70 28.25
C VAL A 875 6.31 -0.33 27.84
N VAL A 876 5.64 -1.25 27.17
CA VAL A 876 4.19 -1.24 26.98
C VAL A 876 3.55 -2.15 28.03
N VAL A 877 2.49 -1.64 28.65
CA VAL A 877 1.67 -2.33 29.64
C VAL A 877 0.29 -2.56 29.04
N LYS A 878 0.02 -3.79 28.56
CA LYS A 878 -1.29 -4.22 28.06
C LYS A 878 -2.09 -4.73 29.26
N THR A 879 -3.04 -3.94 29.72
CA THR A 879 -3.92 -4.37 30.82
C THR A 879 -5.02 -5.27 30.29
N VAL A 880 -5.27 -6.36 30.99
CA VAL A 880 -6.36 -7.31 30.74
C VAL A 880 -7.19 -7.40 32.00
N THR A 881 -8.46 -7.07 31.87
CA THR A 881 -9.42 -7.30 32.94
C THR A 881 -9.75 -8.79 32.96
N VAL A 882 -9.44 -9.45 34.07
CA VAL A 882 -9.72 -10.87 34.25
C VAL A 882 -10.90 -10.99 35.20
N ALA A 883 -12.09 -11.29 34.66
CA ALA A 883 -13.32 -11.35 35.44
C ALA A 883 -13.81 -12.80 35.69
N THR A 884 -13.34 -13.75 34.90
CA THR A 884 -13.74 -15.17 34.98
C THR A 884 -12.54 -16.12 35.09
N GLU A 885 -12.77 -17.35 35.56
CA GLU A 885 -11.74 -18.41 35.53
C GLU A 885 -11.32 -18.77 34.10
N LYS A 886 -12.23 -18.62 33.13
CA LYS A 886 -11.92 -18.84 31.72
C LYS A 886 -10.93 -17.76 31.24
N GLU A 887 -11.19 -16.49 31.53
CA GLU A 887 -10.28 -15.38 31.20
C GLU A 887 -8.96 -15.45 31.96
N SER A 888 -8.97 -15.89 33.22
CA SER A 888 -7.74 -16.13 33.98
C SER A 888 -6.91 -17.23 33.34
N ARG A 889 -7.55 -18.35 32.96
CA ARG A 889 -6.88 -19.42 32.20
C ARG A 889 -6.39 -18.93 30.84
N THR A 890 -7.13 -18.08 30.14
CA THR A 890 -6.72 -17.45 28.87
C THR A 890 -5.54 -16.52 29.08
N PHE A 891 -5.54 -15.67 30.10
CA PHE A 891 -4.43 -14.78 30.46
C PHE A 891 -3.16 -15.57 30.78
N HIS A 892 -3.28 -16.59 31.64
CA HIS A 892 -2.17 -17.49 31.97
C HIS A 892 -1.72 -18.31 30.75
N ARG A 893 -2.63 -18.66 29.83
CA ARG A 893 -2.30 -19.32 28.56
C ARG A 893 -1.54 -18.35 27.65
N GLU A 894 -2.01 -17.12 27.46
CA GLU A 894 -1.35 -16.07 26.69
C GLU A 894 0.04 -15.78 27.27
N ALA A 895 0.18 -15.60 28.59
CA ALA A 895 1.47 -15.41 29.26
C ALA A 895 2.43 -16.59 29.03
N ARG A 896 1.94 -17.83 29.14
CA ARG A 896 2.74 -19.05 28.90
C ARG A 896 3.11 -19.20 27.43
N ILE A 897 2.20 -18.92 26.50
CA ILE A 897 2.45 -18.95 25.06
C ILE A 897 3.49 -17.89 24.72
N TRP A 898 3.30 -16.65 25.15
CA TRP A 898 4.20 -15.54 24.87
C TRP A 898 5.58 -15.75 25.50
N GLN A 899 5.65 -16.34 26.69
CA GLN A 899 6.92 -16.75 27.31
C GLN A 899 7.65 -17.82 26.46
N LYS A 900 6.92 -18.76 25.87
CA LYS A 900 7.47 -19.78 24.95
C LYS A 900 7.78 -19.21 23.56
N ALA A 901 7.17 -18.09 23.21
CA ALA A 901 7.22 -17.43 21.91
C ALA A 901 8.42 -16.45 21.76
N ARG A 902 9.61 -16.81 22.28
CA ARG A 902 10.80 -15.94 22.22
C ARG A 902 11.50 -16.03 20.86
N HIS A 903 11.22 -15.08 19.98
CA HIS A 903 11.81 -14.97 18.65
C HIS A 903 12.03 -13.50 18.27
N PRO A 904 13.02 -13.16 17.43
CA PRO A 904 13.21 -11.79 16.94
C PRO A 904 11.99 -11.17 16.25
N ASN A 905 11.13 -12.00 15.63
CA ASN A 905 9.89 -11.58 14.95
C ASN A 905 8.62 -11.78 15.79
N ILE A 906 8.75 -11.83 17.11
CA ILE A 906 7.63 -11.82 18.06
C ILE A 906 7.91 -10.72 19.07
N VAL A 907 6.90 -9.91 19.39
CA VAL A 907 7.08 -8.77 20.30
C VAL A 907 7.70 -9.28 21.62
N PRO A 908 8.85 -8.73 22.06
CA PRO A 908 9.51 -9.22 23.27
C PRO A 908 8.64 -9.10 24.51
N PHE A 909 8.45 -10.24 25.16
CA PHE A 909 7.68 -10.35 26.40
C PHE A 909 8.62 -10.34 27.60
N PHE A 910 8.49 -9.30 28.42
CA PHE A 910 9.26 -9.17 29.65
C PHE A 910 8.64 -9.98 30.78
N GLY A 911 7.31 -10.05 30.79
CA GLY A 911 6.57 -10.82 31.76
C GLY A 911 5.17 -10.29 31.95
N ALA A 912 4.42 -10.90 32.85
CA ALA A 912 3.06 -10.53 33.17
C ALA A 912 2.89 -10.43 34.68
N CYS A 913 1.99 -9.56 35.09
CA CYS A 913 1.51 -9.50 36.45
C CYS A 913 0.13 -10.12 36.51
N ASP A 914 0.00 -11.15 37.34
CA ASP A 914 -1.26 -11.79 37.70
C ASP A 914 -1.79 -11.35 39.07
N GLU A 915 -1.16 -10.35 39.71
CA GLU A 915 -1.63 -9.79 40.99
C GLU A 915 -2.82 -8.87 40.75
N GLY A 916 -4.01 -9.22 41.27
CA GLY A 916 -5.21 -8.38 41.23
C GLY A 916 -6.13 -8.58 40.02
N SER A 917 -7.23 -7.82 39.97
CA SER A 917 -8.27 -7.96 38.92
C SER A 917 -7.87 -7.34 37.58
N THR A 918 -6.90 -6.42 37.59
CA THR A 918 -6.27 -5.88 36.38
C THR A 918 -4.91 -6.54 36.18
N CYS A 919 -4.96 -7.74 35.62
CA CYS A 919 -3.77 -8.40 35.13
C CYS A 919 -3.15 -7.57 33.99
N PHE A 920 -1.84 -7.70 33.77
CA PHE A 920 -1.23 -7.01 32.64
C PHE A 920 -0.01 -7.74 32.09
N PHE A 921 0.22 -7.56 30.79
CA PHE A 921 1.42 -7.97 30.10
C PHE A 921 2.38 -6.78 29.99
N VAL A 922 3.65 -7.04 30.24
CA VAL A 922 4.76 -6.11 30.06
C VAL A 922 5.56 -6.58 28.85
N CYS A 923 5.59 -5.76 27.81
CA CYS A 923 6.30 -6.08 26.57
C CYS A 923 7.05 -4.87 26.03
N GLU A 924 7.94 -5.10 25.06
CA GLU A 924 8.67 -4.01 24.40
C GLU A 924 7.72 -3.13 23.58
N GLU A 925 7.97 -1.83 23.63
CA GLU A 925 7.28 -0.88 22.77
C GLU A 925 7.75 -1.02 21.32
N ALA A 926 6.85 -1.46 20.45
CA ALA A 926 7.00 -1.34 19.01
C ALA A 926 6.83 0.13 18.59
N LYS A 927 7.92 0.90 18.64
CA LYS A 927 7.90 2.36 18.46
C LYS A 927 7.38 2.82 17.10
N ASN A 928 7.48 1.97 16.07
CA ASN A 928 7.04 2.29 14.72
C ASN A 928 5.58 1.90 14.47
N GLY A 929 4.86 1.42 15.48
CA GLY A 929 3.41 1.18 15.42
C GLY A 929 3.02 -0.09 14.67
N LYS A 930 1.83 -0.07 14.06
CA LYS A 930 1.26 -1.19 13.31
C LYS A 930 1.86 -1.27 11.91
N LEU A 931 1.86 -2.45 11.31
CA LEU A 931 2.47 -2.69 10.01
C LEU A 931 1.94 -1.76 8.91
N LEU A 932 0.62 -1.62 8.74
CA LEU A 932 0.06 -0.77 7.68
C LEU A 932 0.38 0.71 7.89
N ASP A 933 0.27 1.21 9.13
CA ASP A 933 0.62 2.60 9.46
C ASP A 933 2.09 2.86 9.11
N TYR A 934 2.97 1.90 9.46
CA TYR A 934 4.40 1.97 9.15
C TYR A 934 4.66 1.96 7.64
N LEU A 935 4.05 1.02 6.89
CA LEU A 935 4.20 0.94 5.43
C LEU A 935 3.65 2.20 4.73
N TYR A 936 2.55 2.76 5.23
CA TYR A 936 1.99 4.01 4.70
C TYR A 936 2.93 5.20 4.89
N HIS A 937 3.53 5.33 6.08
CA HIS A 937 4.48 6.40 6.39
C HIS A 937 5.85 6.19 5.74
N ALA A 938 6.28 4.94 5.54
CA ALA A 938 7.54 4.56 4.93
C ALA A 938 7.40 4.19 3.44
N ARG A 939 6.37 4.70 2.76
CA ARG A 939 6.10 4.43 1.33
C ARG A 939 7.25 4.78 0.39
N GLU A 940 8.16 5.64 0.82
CA GLU A 940 9.38 6.03 0.09
C GLU A 940 10.42 4.90 0.04
N GLU A 941 10.37 3.92 0.96
CA GLU A 941 11.19 2.69 0.96
C GLU A 941 10.61 1.56 0.07
N GLY A 942 9.66 1.90 -0.80
CA GLY A 942 9.20 1.03 -1.89
C GLY A 942 8.54 -0.30 -1.46
N ARG A 943 8.37 -1.18 -2.45
CA ARG A 943 7.73 -2.51 -2.30
C ARG A 943 8.60 -3.53 -1.59
N SER A 944 9.93 -3.36 -1.67
CA SER A 944 10.90 -4.21 -0.98
C SER A 944 10.69 -4.16 0.54
N LEU A 945 10.32 -3.01 1.09
CA LEU A 945 9.96 -2.90 2.49
C LEU A 945 8.75 -3.79 2.83
N VAL A 946 7.70 -3.78 2.01
CA VAL A 946 6.48 -4.60 2.20
C VAL A 946 6.84 -6.08 2.32
N TRP A 947 7.56 -6.62 1.32
CA TRP A 947 7.93 -8.03 1.30
C TRP A 947 8.91 -8.41 2.41
N ARG A 948 9.86 -7.54 2.77
CA ARG A 948 10.74 -7.76 3.93
C ARG A 948 9.95 -7.83 5.25
N LYS A 949 8.96 -6.95 5.44
CA LYS A 949 8.12 -6.99 6.65
C LYS A 949 7.21 -8.22 6.67
N LEU A 950 6.70 -8.64 5.51
CA LEU A 950 5.96 -9.91 5.39
C LEU A 950 6.86 -11.11 5.69
N LEU A 951 8.11 -11.13 5.20
CA LEU A 951 9.07 -12.18 5.52
C LEU A 951 9.33 -12.27 7.03
N ASP A 952 9.57 -11.14 7.69
CA ASP A 952 9.72 -11.03 9.13
C ASP A 952 8.52 -11.67 9.87
N ALA A 953 7.29 -11.28 9.48
CA ALA A 953 6.08 -11.82 10.07
C ALA A 953 5.91 -13.33 9.81
N ALA A 954 6.27 -13.80 8.61
CA ALA A 954 6.21 -15.21 8.22
C ALA A 954 7.18 -16.07 9.05
N LEU A 955 8.40 -15.58 9.29
CA LEU A 955 9.38 -16.24 10.16
C LEU A 955 8.89 -16.34 11.61
N GLY A 956 8.25 -15.27 12.10
CA GLY A 956 7.56 -15.29 13.40
C GLY A 956 6.46 -16.37 13.45
N LEU A 957 5.64 -16.45 12.41
CA LEU A 957 4.55 -17.43 12.34
C LEU A 957 5.08 -18.88 12.26
N HIS A 958 6.13 -19.11 11.49
CA HIS A 958 6.77 -20.42 11.38
C HIS A 958 7.34 -20.88 12.71
N PHE A 959 7.99 -19.99 13.44
CA PHE A 959 8.50 -20.28 14.78
C PHE A 959 7.38 -20.68 15.77
N LEU A 960 6.20 -20.05 15.68
CA LEU A 960 5.03 -20.44 16.46
C LEU A 960 4.57 -21.86 16.10
N HIS A 961 4.46 -22.15 14.80
CA HIS A 961 4.03 -23.46 14.30
C HIS A 961 4.99 -24.59 14.68
N GLU A 962 6.32 -24.36 14.63
CA GLU A 962 7.33 -25.31 15.13
C GLU A 962 7.18 -25.63 16.63
N ARG A 963 6.59 -24.71 17.39
CA ARG A 963 6.28 -24.87 18.82
C ARG A 963 4.85 -25.32 19.07
N HIS A 964 4.16 -25.76 18.01
CA HIS A 964 2.79 -26.22 18.07
C HIS A 964 1.81 -25.15 18.57
N ILE A 965 2.14 -23.86 18.38
CA ILE A 965 1.29 -22.72 18.70
C ILE A 965 0.57 -22.29 17.42
N VAL A 966 -0.76 -22.17 17.47
CA VAL A 966 -1.59 -21.60 16.39
C VAL A 966 -2.00 -20.20 16.81
N HIS A 967 -1.82 -19.20 15.95
CA HIS A 967 -2.07 -17.79 16.26
C HIS A 967 -3.56 -17.45 16.28
N THR A 968 -4.31 -17.93 15.28
CA THR A 968 -5.78 -17.88 15.10
C THR A 968 -6.42 -16.54 14.73
N ASP A 969 -5.82 -15.37 14.97
CA ASP A 969 -6.40 -14.04 14.65
C ASP A 969 -5.41 -13.12 13.92
N LEU A 970 -4.69 -13.68 12.96
CA LEU A 970 -3.68 -12.96 12.21
C LEU A 970 -4.31 -11.98 11.19
N LYS A 971 -3.93 -10.70 11.31
CA LYS A 971 -4.27 -9.56 10.44
C LYS A 971 -3.16 -8.53 10.55
N CYS A 972 -2.98 -7.59 9.60
CA CYS A 972 -1.86 -6.66 9.66
C CYS A 972 -1.84 -5.78 10.93
N ASN A 973 -3.00 -5.53 11.55
CA ASN A 973 -3.09 -4.85 12.86
C ASN A 973 -2.37 -5.58 14.01
N GLN A 974 -2.15 -6.90 13.89
CA GLN A 974 -1.43 -7.73 14.86
C GLN A 974 0.03 -7.98 14.48
N ILE A 975 0.52 -7.24 13.49
CA ILE A 975 1.93 -7.21 13.11
C ILE A 975 2.42 -5.80 13.47
N LEU A 976 3.31 -5.71 14.45
CA LEU A 976 3.88 -4.44 14.90
C LEU A 976 5.32 -4.30 14.41
N VAL A 977 5.77 -3.06 14.24
CA VAL A 977 7.13 -2.77 13.79
C VAL A 977 7.97 -2.23 14.93
N SER A 978 9.08 -2.91 15.22
CA SER A 978 10.01 -2.54 16.28
C SER A 978 10.68 -1.19 15.98
N LYS A 979 11.34 -0.59 16.98
CA LYS A 979 12.17 0.61 16.78
C LYS A 979 13.28 0.41 15.74
N ASP A 980 13.71 -0.85 15.55
CA ASP A 980 14.77 -1.25 14.62
C ASP A 980 14.17 -1.67 13.26
N GLY A 981 12.88 -1.42 13.04
CA GLY A 981 12.20 -1.69 11.78
C GLY A 981 11.80 -3.16 11.57
N VAL A 982 11.95 -4.05 12.57
CA VAL A 982 11.61 -5.48 12.44
C VAL A 982 10.11 -5.69 12.63
N ALA A 983 9.45 -6.40 11.72
CA ALA A 983 8.05 -6.76 11.92
C ALA A 983 7.93 -7.95 12.89
N MET A 984 6.99 -7.84 13.83
CA MET A 984 6.84 -8.73 14.97
C MET A 984 5.37 -9.07 15.20
N LEU A 985 5.07 -10.36 15.36
CA LEU A 985 3.73 -10.82 15.73
C LEU A 985 3.40 -10.50 17.18
N THR A 986 2.13 -10.16 17.42
CA THR A 986 1.58 -9.84 18.75
C THR A 986 0.15 -10.35 18.91
N ASP A 987 -0.41 -10.15 20.09
CA ASP A 987 -1.80 -10.48 20.46
C ASP A 987 -2.12 -11.98 20.42
N PHE A 988 -1.56 -12.69 21.39
CA PHE A 988 -1.70 -14.14 21.54
C PHE A 988 -2.95 -14.56 22.35
N GLY A 989 -3.91 -13.64 22.57
CA GLY A 989 -5.08 -13.88 23.42
C GLY A 989 -6.00 -15.00 22.92
N LEU A 990 -6.09 -15.18 21.60
CA LEU A 990 -6.82 -16.28 20.96
C LEU A 990 -5.92 -17.47 20.59
N SER A 991 -4.60 -17.34 20.78
CA SER A 991 -3.66 -18.40 20.44
C SER A 991 -3.75 -19.57 21.41
N PHE A 992 -3.43 -20.76 20.91
CA PHE A 992 -3.43 -21.98 21.71
C PHE A 992 -2.35 -22.96 21.25
N LEU A 993 -2.02 -23.89 22.14
CA LEU A 993 -1.16 -25.04 21.83
C LEU A 993 -2.03 -26.16 21.25
N THR A 994 -1.64 -26.74 20.11
CA THR A 994 -2.39 -27.83 19.46
C THR A 994 -2.57 -29.06 20.36
N THR A 995 -1.78 -29.19 21.42
CA THR A 995 -1.88 -30.24 22.46
C THR A 995 -2.94 -29.98 23.54
N GLU A 996 -3.58 -28.79 23.57
CA GLU A 996 -4.49 -28.34 24.65
C GLU A 996 -5.97 -28.22 24.21
N GLN A 997 -6.39 -28.74 23.04
CA GLN A 997 -7.76 -28.52 22.53
C GLN A 997 -8.88 -29.01 23.47
N SER A 998 -9.84 -28.12 23.77
CA SER A 998 -11.16 -28.42 24.34
C SER A 998 -12.27 -28.00 23.36
N GLU A 999 -13.41 -28.70 23.41
CA GLU A 999 -14.48 -28.70 22.40
C GLU A 999 -15.34 -27.42 22.29
N ASP A 1000 -15.06 -26.33 23.02
CA ASP A 1000 -16.08 -25.29 23.29
C ASP A 1000 -15.73 -23.83 22.89
N ASP A 1001 -14.64 -23.59 22.15
CA ASP A 1001 -14.28 -22.23 21.70
C ASP A 1001 -14.82 -21.95 20.29
N LYS A 1002 -16.06 -21.43 20.22
CA LYS A 1002 -16.57 -20.74 19.01
C LYS A 1002 -15.70 -19.52 18.74
N THR A 1003 -14.93 -19.54 17.66
CA THR A 1003 -13.98 -18.47 17.32
C THR A 1003 -14.69 -17.22 16.80
N VAL A 1004 -14.71 -16.17 17.64
CA VAL A 1004 -15.02 -14.79 17.22
C VAL A 1004 -13.71 -14.13 16.79
N GLY A 1005 -13.64 -13.62 15.56
CA GLY A 1005 -12.47 -12.93 15.01
C GLY A 1005 -12.79 -12.27 13.67
N ALA A 1006 -11.83 -11.54 13.07
CA ALA A 1006 -12.09 -10.71 11.89
C ALA A 1006 -12.37 -11.58 10.64
N ILE A 1007 -13.63 -11.62 10.19
CA ILE A 1007 -14.15 -12.59 9.21
C ILE A 1007 -13.35 -12.61 7.90
N ARG A 1008 -12.81 -11.46 7.48
CA ARG A 1008 -12.13 -11.28 6.18
C ARG A 1008 -10.78 -11.99 6.06
N TRP A 1009 -10.14 -12.31 7.19
CA TRP A 1009 -8.89 -13.05 7.23
C TRP A 1009 -9.09 -14.52 7.64
N LYS A 1010 -10.33 -14.96 7.91
CA LYS A 1010 -10.57 -16.32 8.40
C LYS A 1010 -10.64 -17.33 7.27
N ALA A 1011 -9.99 -18.47 7.51
CA ALA A 1011 -10.04 -19.61 6.61
C ALA A 1011 -11.48 -20.18 6.50
N PRO A 1012 -11.91 -20.63 5.31
CA PRO A 1012 -13.27 -21.10 5.05
C PRO A 1012 -13.73 -22.18 6.02
N GLU A 1013 -12.89 -23.15 6.34
CA GLU A 1013 -13.19 -24.27 7.24
C GLU A 1013 -13.49 -23.84 8.67
N VAL A 1014 -12.96 -22.69 9.12
CA VAL A 1014 -13.18 -22.15 10.46
C VAL A 1014 -14.55 -21.45 10.57
N ILE A 1015 -15.12 -20.99 9.45
CA ILE A 1015 -16.35 -20.17 9.42
C ILE A 1015 -17.57 -20.84 8.76
N ARG A 1016 -17.45 -22.08 8.26
CA ARG A 1016 -18.56 -22.87 7.68
C ARG A 1016 -19.66 -23.15 8.71
N LYS A 1017 -20.94 -22.95 8.33
CA LYS A 1017 -22.10 -23.14 9.23
C LYS A 1017 -22.38 -24.61 9.60
N GLY A 1018 -21.99 -25.58 8.76
CA GLY A 1018 -22.43 -26.98 8.87
C GLY A 1018 -21.51 -27.93 9.65
N ASN A 1019 -20.25 -27.55 9.88
CA ASN A 1019 -19.26 -28.30 10.69
C ASN A 1019 -17.95 -27.49 10.75
N PRO A 1020 -17.83 -26.44 11.58
CA PRO A 1020 -16.61 -25.64 11.64
C PRO A 1020 -15.45 -26.49 12.16
N VAL A 1021 -14.34 -26.49 11.44
CA VAL A 1021 -13.10 -27.15 11.87
C VAL A 1021 -12.37 -26.20 12.83
N ALA A 1022 -11.85 -26.74 13.93
CA ALA A 1022 -11.03 -25.96 14.85
C ALA A 1022 -9.83 -25.33 14.11
N PRO A 1023 -9.44 -24.08 14.45
CA PRO A 1023 -8.27 -23.46 13.86
C PRO A 1023 -7.04 -24.36 13.96
N ASN A 1024 -6.17 -24.26 12.98
CA ASN A 1024 -4.95 -25.04 12.89
C ASN A 1024 -3.87 -24.24 12.13
N ALA A 1025 -2.66 -24.79 12.02
CA ALA A 1025 -1.55 -24.14 11.34
C ALA A 1025 -1.89 -23.74 9.89
N LEU A 1026 -2.66 -24.55 9.15
CA LEU A 1026 -3.07 -24.24 7.77
C LEU A 1026 -4.12 -23.12 7.70
N SER A 1027 -4.93 -22.94 8.75
CA SER A 1027 -5.82 -21.79 8.84
C SER A 1027 -5.07 -20.49 9.10
N ASP A 1028 -3.95 -20.53 9.84
CA ASP A 1028 -3.06 -19.37 9.98
C ASP A 1028 -2.36 -19.02 8.66
N VAL A 1029 -2.00 -20.02 7.83
CA VAL A 1029 -1.43 -19.78 6.49
C VAL A 1029 -2.42 -19.02 5.60
N TYR A 1030 -3.69 -19.38 5.64
CA TYR A 1030 -4.75 -18.64 4.95
C TYR A 1030 -4.86 -17.21 5.47
N SER A 1031 -4.92 -17.02 6.79
CA SER A 1031 -4.99 -15.69 7.40
C SER A 1031 -3.79 -14.83 7.04
N PHE A 1032 -2.61 -15.44 6.98
CA PHE A 1032 -1.38 -14.77 6.56
C PHE A 1032 -1.41 -14.39 5.07
N GLY A 1033 -1.98 -15.24 4.20
CA GLY A 1033 -2.21 -14.88 2.79
C GLY A 1033 -3.12 -13.66 2.64
N MET A 1034 -4.12 -13.51 3.50
CA MET A 1034 -4.95 -12.29 3.55
C MET A 1034 -4.18 -11.08 4.10
N CYS A 1035 -3.21 -11.27 5.01
CA CYS A 1035 -2.28 -10.20 5.39
C CYS A 1035 -1.37 -9.79 4.23
N VAL A 1036 -0.95 -10.72 3.36
CA VAL A 1036 -0.17 -10.40 2.15
C VAL A 1036 -1.00 -9.51 1.22
N VAL A 1037 -2.27 -9.85 0.97
CA VAL A 1037 -3.20 -9.01 0.21
C VAL A 1037 -3.31 -7.61 0.82
N GLU A 1038 -3.56 -7.55 2.12
CA GLU A 1038 -3.73 -6.30 2.85
C GLU A 1038 -2.47 -5.41 2.81
N ALA A 1039 -1.28 -5.99 3.00
CA ALA A 1039 -0.02 -5.26 3.00
C ALA A 1039 0.43 -4.80 1.61
N VAL A 1040 0.21 -5.61 0.57
CA VAL A 1040 0.59 -5.28 -0.82
C VAL A 1040 -0.34 -4.24 -1.43
N THR A 1041 -1.65 -4.32 -1.14
CA THR A 1041 -2.64 -3.39 -1.69
C THR A 1041 -2.79 -2.11 -0.86
N GLY A 1042 -2.50 -2.17 0.45
CA GLY A 1042 -2.83 -1.11 1.39
C GLY A 1042 -4.33 -1.05 1.77
N ASP A 1043 -5.14 -1.98 1.25
CA ASP A 1043 -6.58 -2.04 1.45
C ASP A 1043 -7.01 -3.29 2.25
N VAL A 1044 -8.11 -3.18 2.97
CA VAL A 1044 -8.70 -4.31 3.69
C VAL A 1044 -9.12 -5.41 2.70
N PRO A 1045 -8.81 -6.70 2.94
CA PRO A 1045 -9.23 -7.80 2.06
C PRO A 1045 -10.73 -7.78 1.80
N TRP A 1046 -11.11 -8.05 0.54
CA TRP A 1046 -12.47 -7.93 0.02
C TRP A 1046 -12.99 -6.49 -0.16
N GLY A 1047 -12.20 -5.47 0.16
CA GLY A 1047 -12.58 -4.06 0.05
C GLY A 1047 -13.40 -3.57 1.24
N GLN A 1048 -13.23 -2.29 1.60
CA GLN A 1048 -13.84 -1.69 2.79
C GLN A 1048 -15.38 -1.68 2.77
N HIS A 1049 -15.99 -1.69 1.58
CA HIS A 1049 -17.44 -1.56 1.40
C HIS A 1049 -18.22 -2.88 1.39
N VAL A 1050 -17.54 -4.04 1.36
CA VAL A 1050 -18.22 -5.36 1.31
C VAL A 1050 -18.52 -5.84 2.73
N PRO A 1051 -19.78 -5.97 3.18
CA PRO A 1051 -20.07 -6.38 4.56
C PRO A 1051 -19.54 -7.78 4.92
N ASP A 1052 -19.13 -7.99 6.17
CA ASP A 1052 -18.60 -9.29 6.64
C ASP A 1052 -19.53 -10.50 6.36
N PRO A 1053 -20.88 -10.40 6.43
CA PRO A 1053 -21.76 -11.49 5.99
C PRO A 1053 -21.63 -11.86 4.51
N VAL A 1054 -21.34 -10.88 3.64
CA VAL A 1054 -21.12 -11.08 2.20
C VAL A 1054 -19.76 -11.73 1.95
N VAL A 1055 -18.73 -11.29 2.66
CA VAL A 1055 -17.41 -11.94 2.64
C VAL A 1055 -17.53 -13.40 3.07
N LYS A 1056 -18.22 -13.66 4.18
CA LYS A 1056 -18.51 -15.02 4.65
C LYS A 1056 -19.27 -15.83 3.61
N PHE A 1057 -20.25 -15.24 2.93
CA PHE A 1057 -21.00 -15.90 1.86
C PHE A 1057 -20.10 -16.31 0.69
N HIS A 1058 -19.22 -15.43 0.21
CA HIS A 1058 -18.30 -15.73 -0.90
C HIS A 1058 -17.25 -16.78 -0.53
N VAL A 1059 -16.58 -16.61 0.62
CA VAL A 1059 -15.54 -17.52 1.09
C VAL A 1059 -16.10 -18.94 1.32
N THR A 1060 -17.32 -19.05 1.86
CA THR A 1060 -17.95 -20.37 2.08
C THR A 1060 -18.46 -21.04 0.80
N ARG A 1061 -18.59 -20.30 -0.31
CA ARG A 1061 -18.94 -20.81 -1.65
C ARG A 1061 -17.75 -20.99 -2.59
N LYS A 1062 -16.53 -20.98 -2.06
CA LYS A 1062 -15.29 -21.12 -2.85
C LYS A 1062 -15.11 -20.03 -3.92
N LYS A 1063 -15.68 -18.84 -3.69
CA LYS A 1063 -15.39 -17.66 -4.50
C LYS A 1063 -14.21 -16.93 -3.86
N PHE A 1064 -13.17 -16.65 -4.62
CA PHE A 1064 -11.98 -15.89 -4.17
C PHE A 1064 -12.07 -14.43 -4.61
N ILE A 1065 -11.20 -13.57 -4.05
CA ILE A 1065 -11.07 -12.18 -4.50
C ILE A 1065 -10.39 -12.14 -5.89
N PRO A 1066 -10.79 -11.23 -6.79
CA PRO A 1066 -10.06 -11.02 -8.05
C PRO A 1066 -8.68 -10.43 -7.76
N ARG A 1067 -7.70 -10.71 -8.64
CA ARG A 1067 -6.32 -10.21 -8.52
C ARG A 1067 -6.29 -8.68 -8.45
N PRO A 1068 -5.79 -8.08 -7.35
CA PRO A 1068 -5.59 -6.64 -7.28
C PRO A 1068 -4.45 -6.19 -8.21
N LYS A 1069 -4.58 -5.00 -8.80
CA LYS A 1069 -3.55 -4.37 -9.66
C LYS A 1069 -2.20 -4.17 -8.97
N ALA A 1070 -2.17 -4.16 -7.64
CA ALA A 1070 -0.95 -3.99 -6.85
C ALA A 1070 -0.04 -5.25 -6.86
N PHE A 1071 -0.46 -6.38 -7.42
CA PHE A 1071 0.40 -7.57 -7.58
C PHE A 1071 1.06 -7.54 -8.96
N ASN A 1072 2.39 -7.37 -8.98
CA ASN A 1072 3.15 -7.03 -10.19
C ASN A 1072 3.59 -8.27 -10.99
N SER A 1073 3.53 -9.46 -10.40
CA SER A 1073 3.85 -10.70 -11.11
C SER A 1073 2.85 -11.81 -10.79
N ASP A 1074 2.71 -12.76 -11.71
CA ASP A 1074 1.85 -13.94 -11.54
C ASP A 1074 2.33 -14.78 -10.36
N ALA A 1075 3.64 -14.84 -10.12
CA ALA A 1075 4.22 -15.59 -9.01
C ALA A 1075 3.78 -15.04 -7.63
N GLU A 1076 3.67 -13.71 -7.47
CA GLU A 1076 3.19 -13.09 -6.22
C GLU A 1076 1.71 -13.43 -5.98
N TRP A 1077 0.88 -13.40 -7.03
CA TRP A 1077 -0.54 -13.70 -6.91
C TRP A 1077 -0.81 -15.21 -6.73
N GLU A 1078 -0.09 -16.06 -7.46
CA GLU A 1078 -0.14 -17.51 -7.32
C GLU A 1078 0.25 -17.96 -5.90
N LEU A 1079 1.18 -17.26 -5.25
CA LEU A 1079 1.48 -17.48 -3.83
C LEU A 1079 0.23 -17.24 -2.97
N VAL A 1080 -0.46 -16.12 -3.16
CA VAL A 1080 -1.68 -15.78 -2.40
C VAL A 1080 -2.77 -16.83 -2.63
N GLU A 1081 -3.00 -17.23 -3.88
CA GLU A 1081 -3.98 -18.27 -4.22
C GLU A 1081 -3.65 -19.61 -3.55
N LYS A 1082 -2.37 -20.01 -3.57
CA LYS A 1082 -1.90 -21.23 -2.91
C LYS A 1082 -1.94 -21.14 -1.38
N MET A 1083 -1.69 -19.99 -0.78
CA MET A 1083 -1.83 -19.78 0.67
C MET A 1083 -3.30 -19.78 1.09
N CYS A 1084 -4.17 -19.23 0.24
CA CYS A 1084 -5.59 -19.06 0.50
C CYS A 1084 -6.48 -20.12 -0.17
N ALA A 1085 -5.92 -21.28 -0.54
CA ALA A 1085 -6.69 -22.37 -1.14
C ALA A 1085 -7.85 -22.79 -0.20
N PHE A 1086 -9.02 -23.04 -0.79
CA PHE A 1086 -10.24 -23.29 0.00
C PHE A 1086 -10.18 -24.58 0.80
N GLU A 1087 -9.58 -25.63 0.23
CA GLU A 1087 -9.34 -26.89 0.94
C GLU A 1087 -7.98 -26.83 1.65
N PRO A 1088 -7.91 -27.08 2.98
CA PRO A 1088 -6.65 -27.01 3.72
C PRO A 1088 -5.55 -27.91 3.15
N SER A 1089 -5.90 -29.06 2.56
CA SER A 1089 -4.95 -29.98 1.93
C SER A 1089 -4.26 -29.43 0.68
N GLU A 1090 -4.86 -28.43 0.05
CA GLU A 1090 -4.32 -27.78 -1.16
C GLU A 1090 -3.45 -26.56 -0.81
N ARG A 1091 -3.42 -26.15 0.46
CA ARG A 1091 -2.62 -24.98 0.87
C ARG A 1091 -1.14 -25.29 0.85
N ILE A 1092 -0.37 -24.34 0.32
CA ILE A 1092 1.09 -24.37 0.41
C ILE A 1092 1.54 -24.44 1.86
N LYS A 1093 2.62 -25.18 2.12
CA LYS A 1093 3.23 -25.21 3.46
C LYS A 1093 3.84 -23.85 3.76
N LEU A 1094 3.77 -23.43 5.02
CA LEU A 1094 4.35 -22.15 5.44
C LEU A 1094 5.86 -22.06 5.14
N SER A 1095 6.61 -23.17 5.23
CA SER A 1095 8.03 -23.21 4.84
C SER A 1095 8.24 -22.81 3.39
N ASP A 1096 7.39 -23.30 2.48
CA ASP A 1096 7.53 -23.09 1.05
C ASP A 1096 7.03 -21.68 0.68
N ALA A 1097 6.01 -21.19 1.38
CA ALA A 1097 5.58 -19.80 1.30
C ALA A 1097 6.68 -18.84 1.78
N ILE A 1098 7.42 -19.17 2.85
CA ILE A 1098 8.56 -18.36 3.33
C ILE A 1098 9.65 -18.26 2.29
N GLU A 1099 9.99 -19.34 1.61
CA GLU A 1099 11.00 -19.31 0.55
C GLU A 1099 10.54 -18.46 -0.65
N LYS A 1100 9.26 -18.54 -1.03
CA LYS A 1100 8.69 -17.64 -2.05
C LYS A 1100 8.70 -16.17 -1.60
N ILE A 1101 8.25 -15.86 -0.39
CA ILE A 1101 8.25 -14.49 0.17
C ILE A 1101 9.67 -13.95 0.31
N ARG A 1102 10.63 -14.80 0.70
CA ARG A 1102 12.05 -14.47 0.73
C ARG A 1102 12.54 -14.11 -0.67
N GLY A 1103 12.21 -14.92 -1.67
CA GLY A 1103 12.50 -14.63 -3.06
C GLY A 1103 11.95 -13.27 -3.48
N PHE A 1104 10.68 -12.96 -3.18
CA PHE A 1104 10.10 -11.64 -3.50
C PHE A 1104 10.75 -10.48 -2.73
N ALA A 1105 11.10 -10.68 -1.46
CA ALA A 1105 11.79 -9.67 -0.66
C ALA A 1105 13.22 -9.42 -1.14
N GLU A 1106 13.92 -10.45 -1.58
CA GLU A 1106 15.27 -10.37 -2.15
C GLU A 1106 15.23 -9.76 -3.55
N GLU A 1107 14.29 -10.20 -4.39
CA GLU A 1107 14.05 -9.67 -5.74
C GLU A 1107 13.69 -8.19 -5.67
N GLU A 1108 12.68 -7.79 -4.89
CA GLU A 1108 12.30 -6.38 -4.79
C GLU A 1108 13.40 -5.54 -4.16
N ARG A 1109 14.18 -6.10 -3.21
CA ARG A 1109 15.32 -5.39 -2.62
C ARG A 1109 16.46 -5.28 -3.61
N PHE A 1110 16.65 -6.28 -4.46
CA PHE A 1110 17.61 -6.26 -5.54
C PHE A 1110 17.20 -5.24 -6.60
N GLN A 1111 15.93 -5.24 -7.03
CA GLN A 1111 15.35 -4.25 -7.95
C GLN A 1111 15.33 -2.83 -7.35
N GLU A 1112 15.12 -2.68 -6.05
CA GLU A 1112 15.20 -1.40 -5.35
C GLU A 1112 16.63 -0.96 -5.16
N ARG A 1113 17.57 -1.88 -4.89
CA ARG A 1113 19.02 -1.58 -4.90
C ARG A 1113 19.52 -1.28 -6.30
N LEU A 1114 18.99 -1.91 -7.34
CA LEU A 1114 19.27 -1.57 -8.73
C LEU A 1114 18.74 -0.17 -9.01
N ARG A 1115 17.49 0.14 -8.65
CA ARG A 1115 16.93 1.51 -8.76
C ARG A 1115 17.68 2.55 -7.91
N GLN A 1116 18.13 2.17 -6.71
CA GLN A 1116 18.89 3.03 -5.80
C GLN A 1116 20.35 3.12 -6.22
N MET A 1117 20.97 2.11 -6.81
CA MET A 1117 22.34 2.16 -7.36
C MET A 1117 22.35 2.90 -8.70
N GLN A 1118 21.29 2.77 -9.51
CA GLN A 1118 20.99 3.65 -10.64
C GLN A 1118 20.74 5.11 -10.19
N GLN A 1119 20.50 5.35 -8.88
CA GLN A 1119 20.39 6.69 -8.27
C GLN A 1119 21.59 7.08 -7.36
N GLU A 1120 22.40 6.12 -6.89
CA GLU A 1120 23.46 6.19 -5.87
C GLU A 1120 24.51 5.07 -6.12
N ARG A 1121 25.25 5.11 -7.22
CA ARG A 1121 26.66 4.74 -7.16
C ARG A 1121 27.49 5.75 -7.92
N PRO A 1122 28.57 6.11 -7.25
CA PRO A 1122 29.92 5.88 -7.69
C PRO A 1122 30.48 4.54 -7.11
N GLU A 1123 31.22 3.74 -7.92
CA GLU A 1123 32.27 2.71 -7.67
C GLU A 1123 33.02 2.83 -6.32
N ASP A 1124 33.84 1.91 -5.80
CA ASP A 1124 34.32 0.56 -6.08
C ASP A 1124 34.82 0.04 -4.71
N VAL A 1125 35.08 -1.26 -4.55
CA VAL A 1125 36.20 -1.88 -3.77
C VAL A 1125 35.85 -3.31 -3.33
N GLU A 1126 36.47 -4.22 -4.06
CA GLU A 1126 36.69 -5.66 -3.82
C GLU A 1126 37.56 -5.97 -2.59
N PHE A 1127 37.60 -7.26 -2.20
CA PHE A 1127 38.79 -8.09 -1.82
C PHE A 1127 38.25 -9.35 -1.09
N ALA A 1128 38.64 -10.63 -1.30
CA ALA A 1128 39.42 -11.35 -2.31
C ALA A 1128 39.28 -12.89 -2.06
N VAL A 1129 39.22 -13.67 -3.16
CA VAL A 1129 39.80 -15.00 -3.54
C VAL A 1129 40.39 -15.90 -2.40
N PRO A 1130 40.10 -17.25 -2.28
CA PRO A 1130 40.60 -18.28 -3.23
C PRO A 1130 39.83 -19.62 -3.47
N GLU A 1131 39.98 -20.12 -4.71
CA GLU A 1131 40.07 -21.51 -5.26
C GLU A 1131 40.23 -22.70 -4.26
N LEU A 1132 39.67 -23.93 -4.35
CA LEU A 1132 39.42 -25.01 -5.38
C LEU A 1132 38.63 -26.16 -4.65
N PRO A 1133 38.27 -27.37 -5.19
CA PRO A 1133 37.94 -27.86 -6.53
C PRO A 1133 36.62 -28.72 -6.61
N ILE A 1134 36.31 -29.11 -7.86
CA ILE A 1134 35.23 -29.95 -8.43
C ILE A 1134 35.00 -31.33 -7.75
N ARG A 1135 33.72 -31.72 -7.50
CA ARG A 1135 33.05 -32.97 -8.00
C ARG A 1135 31.67 -33.32 -7.37
N SER A 1136 30.68 -33.43 -8.27
CA SER A 1136 29.59 -34.43 -8.42
C SER A 1136 28.72 -34.92 -7.25
N LYS A 1137 27.40 -34.75 -7.45
CA LYS A 1137 26.25 -35.66 -7.28
C LYS A 1137 25.96 -36.34 -5.90
N THR A 1138 24.66 -36.30 -5.58
CA THR A 1138 23.81 -37.19 -4.72
C THR A 1138 23.59 -36.88 -3.23
N SER A 1139 22.33 -36.53 -2.96
CA SER A 1139 21.36 -36.95 -1.93
C SER A 1139 21.68 -37.04 -0.42
N THR A 1140 20.65 -36.61 0.32
CA THR A 1140 20.11 -37.08 1.61
C THR A 1140 20.68 -36.56 2.95
N MET A 1141 19.77 -35.92 3.69
CA MET A 1141 19.54 -35.94 5.15
C MET A 1141 20.67 -35.62 6.13
N GLY A 1142 20.39 -34.69 7.06
CA GLY A 1142 20.75 -34.86 8.46
C GLY A 1142 21.46 -33.69 9.18
N ALA A 1143 20.65 -32.84 9.81
CA ALA A 1143 20.77 -32.42 11.22
C ALA A 1143 22.00 -31.63 11.77
N VAL A 1144 21.70 -30.39 12.23
CA VAL A 1144 21.80 -29.89 13.63
C VAL A 1144 23.18 -29.49 14.24
N ARG A 1145 23.21 -28.22 14.71
CA ARG A 1145 24.02 -27.57 15.80
C ARG A 1145 25.52 -27.32 15.54
N ALA A 1146 26.18 -26.29 16.08
CA ALA A 1146 25.82 -25.04 16.77
C ALA A 1146 27.09 -24.24 17.09
N LEU A 1147 26.94 -22.91 17.21
CA LEU A 1147 27.53 -22.00 18.21
C LEU A 1147 29.03 -21.58 18.17
N THR A 1148 29.17 -20.23 18.16
CA THR A 1148 29.99 -19.31 19.00
C THR A 1148 31.27 -18.62 18.46
N LYS A 1149 31.20 -17.26 18.42
CA LYS A 1149 32.01 -16.21 19.12
C LYS A 1149 32.36 -15.05 18.16
N MET A 1150 31.84 -13.81 18.28
CA MET A 1150 31.91 -12.73 19.30
C MET A 1150 33.13 -11.76 19.21
N LYS A 1151 32.78 -10.46 19.08
CA LYS A 1151 33.40 -9.20 19.59
C LYS A 1151 34.64 -8.68 18.81
N SER A 1152 34.81 -7.37 18.54
CA SER A 1152 34.70 -6.21 19.45
C SER A 1152 34.70 -4.82 18.75
N LEU A 1153 33.95 -3.85 19.34
CA LEU A 1153 34.20 -2.38 19.54
C LEU A 1153 34.58 -1.45 18.35
N GLY A 1154 34.10 -0.20 18.18
CA GLY A 1154 33.18 0.70 18.91
C GLY A 1154 33.42 2.20 18.58
N ARG A 1155 32.41 3.06 18.82
CA ARG A 1155 32.39 4.57 18.94
C ARG A 1155 32.57 5.40 17.64
N SER A 1156 31.98 6.59 17.38
CA SER A 1156 31.11 7.55 18.10
C SER A 1156 30.69 8.72 17.16
N ILE A 1157 29.46 9.25 17.27
CA ILE A 1157 29.05 10.71 17.30
C ILE A 1157 29.30 11.57 16.00
N ARG A 1158 28.38 12.33 15.37
CA ARG A 1158 27.53 13.48 15.83
C ARG A 1158 26.60 13.99 14.69
N MET A 1159 25.53 14.68 15.11
CA MET A 1159 24.51 15.42 14.32
C MET A 1159 25.01 16.55 13.38
N ARG A 1160 24.27 16.86 12.28
CA ARG A 1160 23.34 18.03 12.14
C ARG A 1160 22.79 18.24 10.71
N LYS A 1161 21.48 18.51 10.67
CA LYS A 1161 20.63 19.39 9.82
C LYS A 1161 21.23 20.14 8.61
N GLY A 1162 20.43 20.25 7.55
CA GLY A 1162 20.24 21.50 6.80
C GLY A 1162 19.90 21.36 5.31
N GLU A 1163 18.61 21.48 4.99
CA GLU A 1163 17.97 22.18 3.85
C GLU A 1163 18.67 22.30 2.48
N GLY A 1164 17.90 22.00 1.42
CA GLY A 1164 17.72 22.98 0.33
C GLY A 1164 18.06 22.55 -1.11
N ASN A 1165 16.99 22.22 -1.85
CA ASN A 1165 16.65 22.76 -3.19
C ASN A 1165 17.46 22.44 -4.47
N LEU A 1166 16.64 22.11 -5.49
CA LEU A 1166 16.66 22.53 -6.91
C LEU A 1166 17.33 21.63 -7.99
N MET A 1167 16.43 21.08 -8.83
CA MET A 1167 16.34 21.24 -10.29
C MET A 1167 17.42 20.68 -11.25
N ALA A 1168 16.92 19.84 -12.15
CA ALA A 1168 17.02 19.89 -13.62
C ALA A 1168 18.18 19.20 -14.37
N ALA A 1169 17.73 18.34 -15.30
CA ALA A 1169 18.20 18.08 -16.66
C ALA A 1169 19.39 17.12 -16.88
N ALA A 1170 19.08 15.90 -17.33
CA ALA A 1170 19.33 15.39 -18.68
C ALA A 1170 18.35 14.25 -18.98
#